data_AF-A0A388KNR3-F1
#
_entry.id   AF-A0A388KNR3-F1
#
_cell.length_a   1.000
_cell.length_b   1.000
_cell.length_c   1.000
_cell.angle_alpha   90.00
_cell.angle_beta   90.00
_cell.angle_gamma   90.00
#
_symmetry.space_group_name_H-M   'P 1'
#
loop_
_entity.id
_entity.type
_entity.pdbx_description
1 polymer ?
#
loop_
_entity_poly.entity_id
_entity_poly.type
_entity_poly.pdbx_seq_one_letter_code
_entity_poly.pdbx_strand_id
1 'polypeptide(L)'
;MLGFSDLAVLAGAWDRGRHEFDDESEVLCEKLELRKQEYVRECRELGGRSAKVKQIFLKIWDVDDSQLEGRVLETRTGDPVVTQDNHVTLCDDLAIEEEERIEMERAIAAIKATTQDSPPASGKKGGEASERDQYTAFVPLASMYWVEHTSTAFRHAIWKMDTFNHLAPISVRALQFLGNVTDEQVRQCKTMILKGKPKYCGRANPLDPQDLKFPPMHELDPDKCGETNSAQDRNGWVNAPGQMTTLPNGRKAWRRQKSECDTFLHLKYTSRVMEPLSIRRLINGVLSRVIGDDTATWLERTRIGWTYKHSKASRLCRPAETFCDFNVSQWMEGYDPEQYPCRTRRYSDMRSSWSIELLHNEGCTHVITLDSSITDSPLLQNIINADLNHIPCMALDVDEAIAELGSFLDELFARVMELRDLTDSTKSFLRRIILKKGKEKMEKYRVTHRHVAAEPFEHPTVKSELTFLTSRFLICPTDKAPNTPAFVCKNFIRKLAFQRLSDPEFASISAPPATVISCIRGELSALPTIPAATALLPYLMAVLKAHKGTFRWITNTANTIISPAAEVCACLLRFLLPLVQAFCQDKSLEVEQHGVKPNLWWAISSVGEFYANLPEKVYSVFTTDITRCFETIPTDNSEDSLTVAVRFYVQCAMQVRRERSSSHAIRIRFGGGGDLQPSWADAGQPEEMGTLLFRKGDIYWLSKWCIANNCAWENKCGGR
;
A
#
# COMPACT_ATOMS: atom_id res chain seq x y z
N MET A 1 18.22 -20.90 -19.34
CA MET A 1 17.79 -21.98 -18.43
C MET A 1 18.31 -21.75 -17.00
N LEU A 2 18.70 -20.53 -16.64
CA LEU A 2 19.06 -20.20 -15.25
C LEU A 2 17.78 -19.83 -14.49
N GLY A 3 17.45 -20.61 -13.47
CA GLY A 3 16.31 -20.36 -12.57
C GLY A 3 16.72 -19.56 -11.34
N PHE A 4 15.72 -19.12 -10.57
CA PHE A 4 15.94 -18.38 -9.32
C PHE A 4 16.71 -19.19 -8.26
N SER A 5 16.47 -20.50 -8.19
CA SER A 5 17.22 -21.42 -7.34
C SER A 5 18.70 -21.49 -7.70
N ASP A 6 19.02 -21.47 -9.00
CA ASP A 6 20.41 -21.47 -9.47
C ASP A 6 21.13 -20.16 -9.07
N LEU A 7 20.42 -19.02 -9.10
CA LEU A 7 20.95 -17.74 -8.62
C LEU A 7 21.16 -17.71 -7.10
N ALA A 8 20.28 -18.35 -6.33
CA ALA A 8 20.42 -18.45 -4.87
C ALA A 8 21.62 -19.33 -4.48
N VAL A 9 21.87 -20.42 -5.21
CA VAL A 9 23.05 -21.28 -5.03
C VAL A 9 24.34 -20.51 -5.29
N LEU A 10 24.40 -19.76 -6.41
CA LEU A 10 25.55 -18.91 -6.73
C LEU A 10 25.75 -17.78 -5.70
N ALA A 11 24.67 -17.18 -5.19
CA ALA A 11 24.75 -16.16 -4.13
C ALA A 11 25.29 -16.74 -2.82
N GLY A 12 24.86 -17.94 -2.43
CA GLY A 12 25.41 -18.63 -1.26
C GLY A 12 26.88 -19.01 -1.43
N ALA A 13 27.29 -19.41 -2.64
CA ALA A 13 28.69 -19.73 -2.95
C ALA A 13 29.60 -18.50 -2.89
N TRP A 14 29.08 -17.35 -3.33
CA TRP A 14 29.77 -16.06 -3.25
C TRP A 14 30.13 -15.66 -1.80
N ASP A 15 29.21 -15.87 -0.86
CA ASP A 15 29.44 -15.56 0.56
C ASP A 15 30.52 -16.42 1.22
N ARG A 16 30.73 -17.64 0.69
CA ARG A 16 31.76 -18.56 1.18
C ARG A 16 33.13 -18.32 0.55
N GLY A 17 33.16 -17.70 -0.62
CA GLY A 17 34.37 -17.13 -1.21
C GLY A 17 34.47 -17.32 -2.72
N ARG A 18 35.46 -16.67 -3.32
CA ARG A 18 35.64 -16.66 -4.79
C ARG A 18 35.82 -18.06 -5.39
N HIS A 19 36.60 -18.92 -4.74
CA HIS A 19 36.87 -20.27 -5.24
C HIS A 19 35.60 -21.13 -5.27
N GLU A 20 34.79 -21.06 -4.22
CA GLU A 20 33.53 -21.84 -4.16
C GLU A 20 32.49 -21.32 -5.15
N PHE A 21 32.49 -20.02 -5.44
CA PHE A 21 31.67 -19.46 -6.50
C PHE A 21 32.09 -19.97 -7.89
N ASP A 22 33.39 -20.03 -8.15
CA ASP A 22 33.92 -20.53 -9.43
C ASP A 22 33.58 -22.02 -9.61
N ASP A 23 33.72 -22.84 -8.55
CA ASP A 23 33.36 -24.26 -8.56
C ASP A 23 31.85 -24.49 -8.80
N GLU A 24 30.98 -23.77 -8.09
CA GLU A 24 29.52 -23.88 -8.26
C GLU A 24 29.06 -23.36 -9.64
N SER A 25 29.77 -22.39 -10.20
CA SER A 25 29.52 -21.92 -11.56
C SER A 25 29.85 -22.99 -12.61
N GLU A 26 30.90 -23.79 -12.41
CA GLU A 26 31.27 -24.88 -13.33
C GLU A 26 30.25 -26.02 -13.26
N VAL A 27 29.85 -26.43 -12.04
CA VAL A 27 28.80 -27.44 -11.82
C VAL A 27 27.45 -27.01 -12.43
N LEU A 28 27.11 -25.73 -12.32
CA LEU A 28 25.89 -25.19 -12.91
C LEU A 28 25.93 -25.23 -14.43
N CYS A 29 27.09 -25.01 -15.06
CA CYS A 29 27.25 -25.14 -16.51
C CYS A 29 26.94 -26.56 -17.00
N GLU A 30 27.44 -27.60 -16.32
CA GLU A 30 27.15 -29.00 -16.67
C GLU A 30 25.67 -29.34 -16.55
N LYS A 31 25.02 -28.88 -15.47
CA LYS A 31 23.57 -29.07 -15.27
C LYS A 31 22.74 -28.41 -16.37
N LEU A 32 23.17 -27.25 -16.87
CA LEU A 32 22.48 -26.55 -17.94
C LEU A 32 22.56 -27.30 -19.29
N GLU A 33 23.67 -27.98 -19.58
CA GLU A 33 23.78 -28.82 -20.79
C GLU A 33 22.89 -30.06 -20.72
N LEU A 34 22.70 -30.66 -19.54
CA LEU A 34 21.75 -31.76 -19.37
C LEU A 34 20.29 -31.30 -19.57
N ARG A 35 19.89 -30.19 -18.92
CA ARG A 35 18.54 -29.60 -19.05
C ARG A 35 18.20 -29.23 -20.49
N LYS A 36 19.20 -28.83 -21.28
CA LYS A 36 19.04 -28.56 -22.72
C LYS A 36 18.67 -29.80 -23.53
N GLN A 37 19.23 -30.97 -23.19
CA GLN A 37 18.86 -32.23 -23.86
C GLN A 37 17.42 -32.64 -23.53
N GLU A 38 16.98 -32.45 -22.29
CA GLU A 38 15.61 -32.71 -21.84
C GLU A 38 14.60 -31.78 -22.53
N TYR A 39 14.89 -30.48 -22.60
CA TYR A 39 14.08 -29.51 -23.32
C TYR A 39 13.88 -29.90 -24.80
N VAL A 40 14.93 -30.40 -25.48
CA VAL A 40 14.85 -30.85 -26.88
C VAL A 40 13.97 -32.09 -27.03
N ARG A 41 14.00 -33.00 -26.05
CA ARG A 41 13.12 -34.19 -26.03
C ARG A 41 11.66 -33.77 -25.86
N GLU A 42 11.39 -32.91 -24.89
CA GLU A 42 10.06 -32.40 -24.60
C GLU A 42 9.42 -31.68 -25.80
N CYS A 43 10.20 -30.85 -26.52
CA CYS A 43 9.76 -30.22 -27.77
C CYS A 43 9.21 -31.21 -28.81
N ARG A 44 9.77 -32.42 -28.89
CA ARG A 44 9.35 -33.44 -29.87
C ARG A 44 8.05 -34.13 -29.47
N GLU A 45 7.80 -34.28 -28.18
CA GLU A 45 6.68 -35.09 -27.66
C GLU A 45 5.41 -34.28 -27.40
N LEU A 46 5.54 -32.97 -27.17
CA LEU A 46 4.46 -32.08 -26.74
C LEU A 46 3.25 -32.07 -27.70
N GLY A 47 3.50 -32.14 -29.01
CA GLY A 47 2.46 -32.15 -30.03
C GLY A 47 1.54 -33.38 -29.96
N GLY A 48 2.13 -34.56 -29.74
CA GLY A 48 1.38 -35.82 -29.60
C GLY A 48 0.59 -35.90 -28.30
N ARG A 49 1.16 -35.43 -27.18
CA ARG A 49 0.48 -35.34 -25.88
C ARG A 49 -0.77 -34.44 -25.97
N SER A 50 -0.62 -33.29 -26.63
CA SER A 50 -1.72 -32.33 -26.82
C SER A 50 -2.85 -32.88 -27.69
N ALA A 51 -2.52 -33.60 -28.77
CA ALA A 51 -3.53 -34.23 -29.63
C ALA A 51 -4.34 -35.30 -28.86
N LYS A 52 -3.69 -36.10 -28.01
CA LYS A 52 -4.34 -37.17 -27.23
C LYS A 52 -5.35 -36.62 -26.23
N VAL A 53 -5.00 -35.55 -25.50
CA VAL A 53 -5.90 -34.92 -24.53
C VAL A 53 -7.08 -34.24 -25.23
N LYS A 54 -6.84 -33.57 -26.37
CA LYS A 54 -7.92 -32.99 -27.18
C LYS A 54 -8.90 -34.07 -27.65
N GLN A 55 -8.41 -35.26 -28.00
CA GLN A 55 -9.25 -36.39 -28.39
C GLN A 55 -10.17 -36.85 -27.25
N ILE A 56 -9.67 -36.90 -26.02
CA ILE A 56 -10.46 -37.26 -24.83
C ILE A 56 -11.59 -36.24 -24.61
N PHE A 57 -11.31 -34.94 -24.68
CA PHE A 57 -12.32 -33.91 -24.48
C PHE A 57 -13.40 -33.88 -25.56
N LEU A 58 -13.04 -34.07 -26.83
CA LEU A 58 -14.02 -34.14 -27.92
C LEU A 58 -14.99 -35.31 -27.71
N LYS A 59 -14.49 -36.47 -27.26
CA LYS A 59 -15.33 -37.61 -26.86
C LYS A 59 -16.23 -37.31 -25.66
N ILE A 60 -15.78 -36.52 -24.68
CA ILE A 60 -16.60 -36.11 -23.51
C ILE A 60 -17.76 -35.22 -23.93
N TRP A 61 -17.55 -34.33 -24.90
CA TRP A 61 -18.57 -33.38 -25.37
C TRP A 61 -19.44 -33.90 -26.52
N ASP A 62 -19.27 -35.17 -26.91
CA ASP A 62 -19.95 -35.79 -28.07
C ASP A 62 -19.72 -35.01 -29.37
N VAL A 63 -18.50 -34.49 -29.53
CA VAL A 63 -18.03 -33.72 -30.69
C VAL A 63 -17.08 -34.58 -31.51
N ASP A 64 -17.19 -34.52 -32.85
CA ASP A 64 -16.35 -35.28 -33.78
C ASP A 64 -14.84 -35.02 -33.57
N ASP A 65 -14.06 -36.10 -33.48
CA ASP A 65 -12.61 -36.10 -33.24
C ASP A 65 -11.78 -36.51 -34.47
N SER A 66 -12.43 -36.74 -35.62
CA SER A 66 -11.78 -37.13 -36.89
C SER A 66 -10.63 -36.21 -37.31
N GLN A 67 -10.68 -34.93 -36.94
CA GLN A 67 -9.61 -33.94 -37.18
C GLN A 67 -8.27 -34.23 -36.45
N LEU A 68 -8.24 -35.21 -35.53
CA LEU A 68 -7.06 -35.61 -34.76
C LEU A 68 -6.42 -36.94 -35.23
N GLU A 69 -7.02 -37.59 -36.23
CA GLU A 69 -6.49 -38.84 -36.82
C GLU A 69 -5.07 -38.62 -37.39
N GLY A 70 -4.13 -39.48 -37.02
CA GLY A 70 -2.71 -39.37 -37.39
C GLY A 70 -1.86 -38.40 -36.56
N ARG A 71 -2.45 -37.61 -35.64
CA ARG A 71 -1.71 -36.72 -34.71
C ARG A 71 -1.51 -37.30 -33.31
N VAL A 72 -2.26 -38.34 -32.96
CA VAL A 72 -2.08 -39.11 -31.72
C VAL A 72 -1.15 -40.27 -32.04
N LEU A 73 0.02 -40.34 -31.40
CA LEU A 73 0.87 -41.52 -31.50
C LEU A 73 0.17 -42.68 -30.76
N GLU A 74 -0.22 -43.71 -31.49
CA GLU A 74 -0.59 -44.99 -30.88
C GLU A 74 0.66 -45.55 -30.21
N THR A 75 0.65 -45.56 -28.87
CA THR A 75 1.63 -46.31 -28.11
C THR A 75 1.35 -47.78 -28.38
N ARG A 76 2.11 -48.41 -29.28
CA ARG A 76 2.10 -49.86 -29.43
C ARG A 76 2.42 -50.47 -28.08
N THR A 77 1.43 -51.11 -27.48
CA THR A 77 1.61 -52.00 -26.33
C THR A 77 2.53 -53.14 -26.76
N GLY A 78 3.78 -53.11 -26.29
CA GLY A 78 4.80 -54.11 -26.57
C GLY A 78 5.76 -54.25 -25.41
N ASP A 79 5.47 -55.26 -24.58
CA ASP A 79 6.26 -56.04 -23.61
C ASP A 79 7.16 -55.38 -22.53
N PRO A 80 7.18 -55.97 -21.30
CA PRO A 80 7.83 -55.39 -20.14
C PRO A 80 9.33 -55.66 -20.14
N VAL A 81 10.15 -54.61 -20.04
CA VAL A 81 11.59 -54.75 -19.76
C VAL A 81 11.87 -54.39 -18.30
N VAL A 82 12.54 -55.34 -17.67
CA VAL A 82 12.89 -55.50 -16.26
C VAL A 82 14.20 -54.76 -15.93
N THR A 83 14.20 -53.92 -14.86
CA THR A 83 15.32 -53.43 -14.01
C THR A 83 16.46 -52.61 -14.68
N GLN A 84 17.14 -51.64 -14.05
CA GLN A 84 17.55 -51.50 -12.65
C GLN A 84 18.08 -50.07 -12.30
N ASP A 85 17.86 -49.69 -11.04
CA ASP A 85 18.59 -48.75 -10.16
C ASP A 85 18.62 -47.20 -10.36
N ASN A 86 17.86 -46.54 -9.47
CA ASN A 86 18.26 -45.48 -8.53
C ASN A 86 19.03 -44.25 -9.04
N HIS A 87 18.28 -43.27 -9.55
CA HIS A 87 18.32 -41.89 -9.07
C HIS A 87 16.91 -41.30 -9.21
N VAL A 88 16.34 -40.79 -8.11
CA VAL A 88 14.99 -40.21 -8.08
C VAL A 88 15.00 -38.93 -8.91
N THR A 89 14.59 -39.06 -10.17
CA THR A 89 14.30 -37.93 -11.07
C THR A 89 12.90 -37.44 -10.73
N LEU A 90 12.84 -36.32 -10.02
CA LEU A 90 11.62 -35.60 -9.66
C LEU A 90 11.12 -34.85 -10.91
N CYS A 91 10.61 -35.58 -11.91
CA CYS A 91 10.08 -34.97 -13.14
C CYS A 91 9.10 -35.85 -13.94
N ASP A 92 8.38 -36.77 -13.27
CA ASP A 92 7.34 -37.61 -13.89
C ASP A 92 5.91 -37.33 -13.35
N ASP A 93 5.68 -36.17 -12.71
CA ASP A 93 4.38 -35.79 -12.10
C ASP A 93 3.26 -35.42 -13.12
N LEU A 94 3.32 -35.88 -14.37
CA LEU A 94 2.37 -35.47 -15.44
C LEU A 94 1.77 -36.64 -16.24
N ALA A 95 1.93 -37.88 -15.81
CA ALA A 95 1.12 -38.98 -16.32
C ALA A 95 -0.26 -38.94 -15.62
N ILE A 96 -1.35 -38.93 -16.39
CA ILE A 96 -2.68 -39.20 -15.82
C ILE A 96 -2.68 -40.68 -15.46
N GLU A 97 -2.65 -40.97 -14.16
CA GLU A 97 -2.64 -42.34 -13.63
C GLU A 97 -3.95 -43.06 -13.96
N GLU A 98 -3.89 -44.39 -14.06
CA GLU A 98 -5.04 -45.21 -14.47
C GLU A 98 -6.23 -45.06 -13.50
N GLU A 99 -5.96 -44.78 -12.23
CA GLU A 99 -6.99 -44.50 -11.23
C GLU A 99 -7.75 -43.19 -11.49
N GLU A 100 -7.08 -42.12 -11.92
CA GLU A 100 -7.73 -40.85 -12.28
C GLU A 100 -8.55 -41.00 -13.58
N ARG A 101 -8.10 -41.84 -14.52
CA ARG A 101 -8.87 -42.20 -15.73
C ARG A 101 -10.18 -42.90 -15.35
N ILE A 102 -10.12 -43.88 -14.45
CA ILE A 102 -11.29 -44.65 -14.00
C ILE A 102 -12.28 -43.76 -13.24
N GLU A 103 -11.80 -42.83 -12.41
CA GLU A 103 -12.65 -41.87 -11.68
C GLU A 103 -13.38 -40.92 -12.63
N MET A 104 -12.68 -40.44 -13.66
CA MET A 104 -13.25 -39.59 -14.70
C MET A 104 -14.30 -40.35 -15.53
N GLU A 105 -14.06 -41.62 -15.88
CA GLU A 105 -15.05 -42.46 -16.57
C GLU A 105 -16.31 -42.71 -15.73
N ARG A 106 -16.19 -42.86 -14.39
CA ARG A 106 -17.35 -42.96 -13.49
C ARG A 106 -18.16 -41.66 -13.43
N ALA A 107 -17.50 -40.51 -13.42
CA ALA A 107 -18.17 -39.21 -13.46
C ALA A 107 -18.95 -39.02 -14.79
N ILE A 108 -18.38 -39.46 -15.91
CA ILE A 108 -19.03 -39.44 -17.22
C ILE A 108 -20.30 -40.30 -17.23
N ALA A 109 -20.25 -41.50 -16.65
CA ALA A 109 -21.42 -42.38 -16.54
C ALA A 109 -22.55 -41.74 -15.71
N ALA A 110 -22.20 -41.05 -14.61
CA ALA A 110 -23.16 -40.35 -13.75
C ALA A 110 -23.84 -39.14 -14.45
N ILE A 111 -23.08 -38.41 -15.27
CA ILE A 111 -23.59 -37.26 -16.04
C ILE A 111 -24.50 -37.73 -17.19
N LYS A 112 -24.12 -38.78 -17.93
CA LYS A 112 -24.98 -39.37 -18.97
C LYS A 112 -26.32 -39.86 -18.41
N ALA A 113 -26.31 -40.42 -17.19
CA ALA A 113 -27.52 -40.86 -16.51
C ALA A 113 -28.47 -39.72 -16.10
N THR A 114 -27.97 -38.49 -15.91
CA THR A 114 -28.76 -37.32 -15.48
C THR A 114 -29.25 -36.43 -16.63
N THR A 115 -28.74 -36.61 -17.85
CA THR A 115 -28.98 -35.68 -18.97
C THR A 115 -30.08 -36.17 -19.95
N GLN A 116 -30.70 -37.34 -19.73
CA GLN A 116 -31.71 -37.90 -20.66
C GLN A 116 -33.10 -37.22 -20.62
N ASP A 117 -33.37 -36.28 -19.71
CA ASP A 117 -34.72 -35.72 -19.50
C ASP A 117 -35.00 -34.37 -20.19
N SER A 118 -34.30 -34.00 -21.26
CA SER A 118 -34.66 -32.79 -22.03
C SER A 118 -34.35 -32.93 -23.53
N PRO A 119 -35.36 -32.87 -24.42
CA PRO A 119 -35.13 -32.92 -25.86
C PRO A 119 -34.62 -31.55 -26.39
N PRO A 120 -33.65 -31.52 -27.30
CA PRO A 120 -33.17 -30.28 -27.90
C PRO A 120 -34.14 -29.79 -28.99
N ALA A 121 -34.65 -28.57 -28.83
CA ALA A 121 -35.43 -27.90 -29.87
C ALA A 121 -34.53 -27.47 -31.03
N SER A 122 -34.84 -28.00 -32.21
CA SER A 122 -34.18 -27.75 -33.48
C SER A 122 -34.42 -26.35 -34.06
N GLY A 123 -33.35 -25.76 -34.61
CA GLY A 123 -33.39 -25.13 -35.93
C GLY A 123 -33.55 -23.61 -36.00
N LYS A 124 -32.46 -22.92 -36.38
CA LYS A 124 -32.49 -21.94 -37.48
C LYS A 124 -31.08 -21.69 -38.05
N LYS A 125 -30.95 -21.97 -39.34
CA LYS A 125 -29.82 -21.69 -40.24
C LYS A 125 -29.68 -20.18 -40.53
N GLY A 126 -28.44 -19.72 -40.74
CA GLY A 126 -28.13 -18.68 -41.73
C GLY A 126 -27.13 -17.62 -41.28
N GLY A 127 -25.89 -17.71 -41.79
CA GLY A 127 -24.91 -16.63 -41.78
C GLY A 127 -23.47 -17.13 -41.89
N GLU A 128 -22.97 -17.31 -43.12
CA GLU A 128 -21.59 -17.66 -43.44
C GLU A 128 -20.59 -16.65 -42.85
N ALA A 129 -19.80 -17.11 -41.88
CA ALA A 129 -18.51 -16.54 -41.53
C ALA A 129 -17.57 -17.72 -41.30
N SER A 130 -16.48 -17.76 -42.07
CA SER A 130 -15.40 -18.76 -42.06
C SER A 130 -15.23 -19.49 -40.72
N GLU A 131 -15.63 -20.77 -40.71
CA GLU A 131 -15.25 -21.77 -39.72
C GLU A 131 -13.73 -21.92 -39.69
N ARG A 132 -13.06 -21.19 -38.79
CA ARG A 132 -11.84 -21.66 -38.14
C ARG A 132 -11.80 -21.07 -36.74
N ASP A 133 -11.71 -21.99 -35.78
CA ASP A 133 -11.37 -21.77 -34.37
C ASP A 133 -12.48 -21.22 -33.46
N GLN A 134 -13.64 -21.88 -33.49
CA GLN A 134 -14.62 -21.78 -32.41
C GLN A 134 -14.50 -22.95 -31.42
N TYR A 135 -14.02 -22.58 -30.23
CA TYR A 135 -14.21 -23.18 -28.90
C TYR A 135 -13.31 -24.30 -28.36
N THR A 136 -12.85 -23.99 -27.14
CA THR A 136 -12.51 -24.81 -25.97
C THR A 136 -11.37 -25.82 -26.06
N ALA A 137 -10.26 -25.51 -25.39
CA ALA A 137 -9.32 -26.51 -24.87
C ALA A 137 -8.75 -26.05 -23.53
N PHE A 138 -8.98 -26.86 -22.50
CA PHE A 138 -8.36 -26.81 -21.19
C PHE A 138 -7.10 -27.71 -21.20
N VAL A 139 -6.18 -27.48 -20.24
CA VAL A 139 -5.07 -28.34 -19.76
C VAL A 139 -3.63 -27.94 -20.20
N PRO A 140 -2.72 -27.60 -19.26
CA PRO A 140 -1.29 -27.41 -19.51
C PRO A 140 -0.53 -28.74 -19.65
N LEU A 141 0.23 -28.92 -20.74
CA LEU A 141 0.98 -30.15 -21.03
C LEU A 141 2.50 -29.95 -21.22
N ALA A 142 2.99 -28.71 -21.08
CA ALA A 142 4.41 -28.37 -21.17
C ALA A 142 4.99 -28.07 -19.78
N SER A 143 6.24 -28.44 -19.55
CA SER A 143 7.00 -28.16 -18.34
C SER A 143 7.21 -26.67 -18.16
N MET A 144 7.37 -26.27 -16.89
CA MET A 144 7.66 -24.89 -16.51
C MET A 144 8.91 -24.35 -17.22
N TYR A 145 9.93 -25.20 -17.38
CA TYR A 145 11.19 -24.87 -18.06
C TYR A 145 11.02 -24.66 -19.56
N TRP A 146 10.19 -25.49 -20.22
CA TRP A 146 9.89 -25.34 -21.64
C TRP A 146 9.20 -24.00 -21.93
N VAL A 147 8.22 -23.65 -21.10
CA VAL A 147 7.46 -22.40 -21.22
C VAL A 147 8.36 -21.18 -20.99
N GLU A 148 9.21 -21.18 -19.97
CA GLU A 148 10.11 -20.07 -19.66
C GLU A 148 11.17 -19.85 -20.76
N HIS A 149 11.76 -20.94 -21.28
CA HIS A 149 12.77 -20.85 -22.33
C HIS A 149 12.17 -20.43 -23.68
N THR A 150 11.06 -21.06 -24.09
CA THR A 150 10.36 -20.72 -25.34
C THR A 150 9.77 -19.31 -25.27
N SER A 151 9.28 -18.88 -24.10
CA SER A 151 8.89 -17.48 -23.84
C SER A 151 10.02 -16.53 -24.19
N THR A 152 11.21 -16.75 -23.68
CA THR A 152 12.37 -15.89 -23.96
C THR A 152 12.72 -15.84 -25.46
N ALA A 153 12.72 -17.00 -26.14
CA ALA A 153 13.00 -17.08 -27.59
C ALA A 153 11.97 -16.32 -28.45
N PHE A 154 10.72 -16.23 -27.99
CA PHE A 154 9.65 -15.48 -28.65
C PHE A 154 9.46 -14.06 -28.09
N ARG A 155 10.51 -13.45 -27.51
CA ARG A 155 10.46 -12.10 -26.89
C ARG A 155 9.36 -11.99 -25.85
N HIS A 156 9.23 -13.03 -25.05
CA HIS A 156 8.19 -13.28 -24.07
C HIS A 156 6.79 -13.42 -24.64
N ALA A 157 6.61 -13.39 -25.95
CA ALA A 157 5.32 -13.50 -26.64
C ALA A 157 5.01 -14.93 -27.11
N ILE A 158 5.35 -15.95 -26.31
CA ILE A 158 5.05 -17.37 -26.61
C ILE A 158 3.57 -17.63 -26.86
N TRP A 159 2.70 -16.81 -26.26
CA TRP A 159 1.27 -16.86 -26.53
C TRP A 159 0.97 -16.62 -28.02
N LYS A 160 1.80 -15.94 -28.81
CA LYS A 160 1.58 -15.77 -30.26
C LYS A 160 1.78 -17.05 -31.08
N MET A 161 2.23 -18.15 -30.48
CA MET A 161 2.29 -19.44 -31.17
C MET A 161 0.87 -19.96 -31.38
N ASP A 162 0.62 -20.59 -32.53
CA ASP A 162 -0.69 -21.12 -32.94
C ASP A 162 -1.22 -22.27 -32.05
N THR A 163 -0.59 -22.51 -30.89
CA THR A 163 -0.98 -23.51 -29.88
C THR A 163 -1.03 -22.84 -28.50
N PHE A 164 -2.09 -22.08 -28.23
CA PHE A 164 -2.31 -21.38 -26.97
C PHE A 164 -2.80 -22.34 -25.87
N ASN A 165 -1.96 -22.58 -24.86
CA ASN A 165 -2.40 -22.45 -23.47
C ASN A 165 -2.03 -21.02 -23.05
N HIS A 166 -2.86 -20.31 -22.27
CA HIS A 166 -2.54 -19.24 -21.29
C HIS A 166 -3.77 -18.31 -21.06
N LEU A 167 -4.65 -18.69 -20.10
CA LEU A 167 -5.71 -17.93 -19.40
C LEU A 167 -6.96 -17.46 -20.19
N ALA A 168 -8.17 -17.91 -19.78
CA ALA A 168 -9.45 -17.53 -20.41
C ALA A 168 -10.17 -16.36 -19.69
N PRO A 169 -10.77 -15.39 -20.43
CA PRO A 169 -11.80 -14.50 -19.91
C PRO A 169 -13.18 -15.18 -19.95
N ILE A 170 -13.96 -15.02 -18.88
CA ILE A 170 -15.39 -15.40 -18.83
C ILE A 170 -16.14 -14.59 -19.91
N SER A 171 -16.76 -15.27 -20.86
CA SER A 171 -17.53 -14.61 -21.92
C SER A 171 -18.77 -13.92 -21.34
N VAL A 172 -19.29 -12.89 -22.04
CA VAL A 172 -20.53 -12.21 -21.66
C VAL A 172 -21.70 -13.19 -21.51
N ARG A 173 -21.72 -14.27 -22.30
CA ARG A 173 -22.74 -15.33 -22.18
C ARG A 173 -22.61 -16.16 -20.90
N ALA A 174 -21.39 -16.44 -20.46
CA ALA A 174 -21.15 -17.12 -19.20
C ALA A 174 -21.50 -16.23 -17.99
N LEU A 175 -21.27 -14.92 -18.09
CA LEU A 175 -21.76 -13.93 -17.11
C LEU A 175 -23.29 -13.82 -17.08
N GLN A 176 -23.95 -13.87 -18.24
CA GLN A 176 -25.41 -13.90 -18.34
C GLN A 176 -26.00 -15.14 -17.70
N PHE A 177 -25.37 -16.31 -17.91
CA PHE A 177 -25.77 -17.57 -17.29
C PHE A 177 -25.58 -17.55 -15.77
N LEU A 178 -24.40 -17.16 -15.28
CA LEU A 178 -24.09 -17.12 -13.85
C LEU A 178 -24.91 -16.09 -13.08
N GLY A 179 -25.24 -14.95 -13.71
CA GLY A 179 -26.02 -13.87 -13.09
C GLY A 179 -27.52 -13.93 -13.39
N ASN A 180 -27.99 -14.94 -14.14
CA ASN A 180 -29.35 -15.02 -14.69
C ASN A 180 -29.82 -13.70 -15.36
N VAL A 181 -28.92 -13.09 -16.13
CA VAL A 181 -29.13 -11.78 -16.78
C VAL A 181 -29.58 -11.98 -18.22
N THR A 182 -30.75 -11.45 -18.56
CA THR A 182 -31.30 -11.53 -19.91
C THR A 182 -30.53 -10.65 -20.91
N ASP A 183 -30.61 -10.98 -22.21
CA ASP A 183 -30.02 -10.18 -23.29
C ASP A 183 -30.51 -8.72 -23.26
N GLU A 184 -31.78 -8.51 -22.91
CA GLU A 184 -32.36 -7.17 -22.82
C GLU A 184 -31.75 -6.35 -21.67
N GLN A 185 -31.47 -6.98 -20.52
CA GLN A 185 -30.79 -6.34 -19.40
C GLN A 185 -29.33 -6.01 -19.73
N VAL A 186 -28.62 -6.88 -20.46
CA VAL A 186 -27.26 -6.59 -20.95
C VAL A 186 -27.26 -5.42 -21.92
N ARG A 187 -28.25 -5.35 -22.81
CA ARG A 187 -28.41 -4.26 -23.79
C ARG A 187 -28.76 -2.94 -23.10
N GLN A 188 -29.62 -2.96 -22.08
CA GLN A 188 -29.91 -1.79 -21.25
C GLN A 188 -28.69 -1.34 -20.46
N CYS A 189 -27.93 -2.24 -19.84
CA CYS A 189 -26.67 -1.93 -19.16
C CYS A 189 -25.66 -1.28 -20.10
N LYS A 190 -25.44 -1.83 -21.30
CA LYS A 190 -24.58 -1.21 -22.33
C LYS A 190 -25.05 0.19 -22.71
N THR A 191 -26.36 0.38 -22.86
CA THR A 191 -26.96 1.67 -23.21
C THR A 191 -26.81 2.69 -22.06
N MET A 192 -26.88 2.27 -20.80
CA MET A 192 -26.68 3.13 -19.63
C MET A 192 -25.21 3.52 -19.42
N ILE A 193 -24.28 2.60 -19.69
CA ILE A 193 -22.83 2.84 -19.66
C ILE A 193 -22.45 3.86 -20.74
N LEU A 194 -22.93 3.69 -21.96
CA LEU A 194 -22.67 4.61 -23.07
C LEU A 194 -23.28 6.01 -22.86
N LYS A 195 -24.32 6.13 -22.01
CA LYS A 195 -24.93 7.41 -21.62
C LYS A 195 -24.30 8.03 -20.37
N GLY A 196 -23.26 7.41 -19.79
CA GLY A 196 -22.56 7.93 -18.61
C GLY A 196 -23.42 8.02 -17.35
N LYS A 197 -24.52 7.25 -17.27
CA LYS A 197 -25.43 7.20 -16.12
C LYS A 197 -25.45 5.79 -15.49
N PRO A 198 -24.33 5.30 -14.93
CA PRO A 198 -24.35 4.05 -14.19
C PRO A 198 -25.16 4.25 -12.89
N LYS A 199 -26.32 3.60 -12.78
CA LYS A 199 -27.02 3.46 -11.49
C LYS A 199 -26.29 2.37 -10.70
N TYR A 200 -25.72 2.73 -9.56
CA TYR A 200 -25.20 1.76 -8.59
C TYR A 200 -26.34 0.84 -8.11
N CYS A 201 -26.08 -0.46 -8.04
CA CYS A 201 -26.99 -1.43 -7.42
C CYS A 201 -26.92 -1.31 -5.90
N GLY A 202 -27.55 -0.28 -5.34
CA GLY A 202 -27.84 -0.13 -3.91
C GLY A 202 -29.18 0.58 -3.76
N ARG A 203 -30.05 0.11 -2.86
CA ARG A 203 -31.33 0.78 -2.54
C ARG A 203 -31.06 2.05 -1.73
N ALA A 204 -30.58 3.09 -2.38
CA ALA A 204 -30.61 4.45 -1.87
C ALA A 204 -30.99 5.36 -3.05
N ASN A 205 -31.91 6.30 -2.82
CA ASN A 205 -32.21 7.31 -3.83
C ASN A 205 -30.91 8.08 -4.13
N PRO A 206 -30.52 8.25 -5.41
CA PRO A 206 -29.38 9.07 -5.76
C PRO A 206 -29.66 10.52 -5.32
N LEU A 207 -28.71 11.10 -4.61
CA LEU A 207 -28.63 12.54 -4.37
C LEU A 207 -28.72 13.31 -5.70
N ASP A 208 -29.36 14.48 -5.67
CA ASP A 208 -29.22 15.48 -6.72
C ASP A 208 -27.72 15.89 -6.78
N PRO A 209 -27.07 15.89 -7.95
CA PRO A 209 -25.70 16.38 -8.13
C PRO A 209 -25.44 17.81 -7.62
N GLN A 210 -26.47 18.55 -7.18
CA GLN A 210 -26.35 19.85 -6.52
C GLN A 210 -26.16 19.81 -5.00
N ASP A 211 -26.44 18.69 -4.32
CA ASP A 211 -26.54 18.70 -2.85
C ASP A 211 -25.21 18.45 -2.10
N LEU A 212 -24.15 18.05 -2.80
CA LEU A 212 -22.79 17.93 -2.25
C LEU A 212 -21.74 18.26 -3.32
N LYS A 213 -21.57 19.54 -3.65
CA LYS A 213 -20.40 20.03 -4.40
C LYS A 213 -19.43 20.74 -3.49
N PHE A 214 -18.34 20.07 -3.12
CA PHE A 214 -17.06 20.74 -3.00
C PHE A 214 -16.09 20.06 -3.97
N PRO A 215 -15.48 20.81 -4.90
CA PRO A 215 -14.42 20.25 -5.72
C PRO A 215 -13.24 19.84 -4.81
N PRO A 216 -12.52 18.76 -5.14
CA PRO A 216 -11.15 18.56 -4.66
C PRO A 216 -10.36 19.87 -4.71
N MET A 217 -9.54 20.17 -3.71
CA MET A 217 -8.94 21.51 -3.56
C MET A 217 -8.03 21.95 -4.73
N HIS A 218 -7.50 20.98 -5.48
CA HIS A 218 -6.72 21.19 -6.70
C HIS A 218 -7.58 21.66 -7.89
N GLU A 219 -8.89 21.42 -7.85
CA GLU A 219 -9.86 21.95 -8.82
C GLU A 219 -10.29 23.40 -8.50
N LEU A 220 -10.09 23.84 -7.26
CA LEU A 220 -10.37 25.22 -6.82
C LEU A 220 -9.18 26.17 -7.03
N ASP A 221 -7.96 25.65 -7.18
CA ASP A 221 -6.74 26.44 -7.43
C ASP A 221 -5.59 25.53 -7.92
N PRO A 222 -5.20 25.59 -9.20
CA PRO A 222 -4.14 24.77 -9.79
C PRO A 222 -2.75 24.99 -9.15
N ASP A 223 -2.55 26.07 -8.40
CA ASP A 223 -1.27 26.45 -7.81
C ASP A 223 -1.09 25.98 -6.35
N LYS A 224 -2.07 25.24 -5.79
CA LYS A 224 -2.06 24.79 -4.37
C LYS A 224 -1.19 23.55 -4.16
N CYS A 225 -0.35 23.62 -3.11
CA CYS A 225 0.50 22.53 -2.66
C CYS A 225 -0.34 21.34 -2.15
N GLY A 226 -0.17 20.16 -2.76
CA GLY A 226 -0.73 18.89 -2.27
C GLY A 226 0.09 18.23 -1.16
N GLU A 227 1.08 18.92 -0.60
CA GLU A 227 1.94 18.37 0.46
C GLU A 227 1.39 18.73 1.84
N THR A 228 0.35 18.03 2.24
CA THR A 228 0.30 17.55 3.63
C THR A 228 1.22 16.34 3.73
N ASN A 229 2.10 16.31 4.72
CA ASN A 229 2.88 15.11 5.10
C ASN A 229 1.94 14.00 5.63
N SER A 230 1.05 13.47 4.80
CA SER A 230 0.48 12.15 4.94
C SER A 230 1.20 11.25 3.94
N ALA A 231 1.85 10.20 4.43
CA ALA A 231 2.70 9.29 3.66
C ALA A 231 1.96 8.46 2.57
N GLN A 232 0.74 8.84 2.18
CA GLN A 232 -0.08 8.11 1.22
C GLN A 232 -0.98 9.07 0.44
N ASP A 233 -0.41 9.82 -0.50
CA ASP A 233 -1.18 10.27 -1.66
C ASP A 233 -0.58 9.68 -2.94
N ARG A 234 -1.15 8.54 -3.37
CA ARG A 234 -0.78 7.86 -4.63
C ARG A 234 -1.47 8.48 -5.84
N ASN A 235 -2.35 9.48 -5.68
CA ASN A 235 -3.17 9.97 -6.79
C ASN A 235 -2.77 11.34 -7.35
N GLY A 236 -1.76 12.02 -6.76
CA GLY A 236 -1.24 13.30 -7.25
C GLY A 236 -0.29 13.24 -8.48
N TRP A 237 -0.34 12.18 -9.28
CA TRP A 237 0.64 11.95 -10.37
C TRP A 237 0.37 12.79 -11.62
N VAL A 238 -0.85 13.28 -11.82
CA VAL A 238 -1.28 13.81 -13.12
C VAL A 238 -0.90 15.29 -13.34
N ASN A 239 -0.63 16.07 -12.29
CA ASN A 239 -0.54 17.54 -12.42
C ASN A 239 0.77 18.20 -11.92
N ALA A 240 1.78 17.43 -11.49
CA ALA A 240 3.08 18.03 -11.15
C ALA A 240 3.88 18.27 -12.44
N PRO A 241 4.44 19.46 -12.70
CA PRO A 241 5.32 19.67 -13.84
C PRO A 241 6.51 18.70 -13.73
N GLY A 242 6.67 17.88 -14.76
CA GLY A 242 7.66 16.85 -14.85
C GLY A 242 7.80 16.42 -16.29
N GLN A 243 8.91 15.77 -16.60
CA GLN A 243 9.17 15.27 -17.94
C GLN A 243 9.57 13.80 -17.86
N MET A 244 9.12 13.04 -18.85
CA MET A 244 9.66 11.72 -19.08
C MET A 244 11.10 11.86 -19.55
N THR A 245 12.04 11.36 -18.75
CA THR A 245 13.44 11.28 -19.11
C THR A 245 13.80 9.83 -19.47
N THR A 246 14.57 9.66 -20.52
CA THR A 246 15.21 8.37 -20.80
C THR A 246 16.48 8.27 -19.96
N LEU A 247 16.54 7.27 -19.09
CA LEU A 247 17.72 6.97 -18.28
C LEU A 247 18.83 6.39 -19.16
N PRO A 248 20.10 6.39 -18.72
CA PRO A 248 21.22 5.82 -19.48
C PRO A 248 21.02 4.37 -19.93
N ASN A 249 20.18 3.61 -19.22
CA ASN A 249 19.80 2.23 -19.53
C ASN A 249 18.64 2.10 -20.56
N GLY A 250 18.19 3.21 -21.15
CA GLY A 250 17.08 3.25 -22.12
C GLY A 250 15.68 3.23 -21.52
N ARG A 251 15.54 3.12 -20.19
CA ARG A 251 14.23 3.11 -19.52
C ARG A 251 13.64 4.51 -19.42
N LYS A 252 12.32 4.55 -19.47
CA LYS A 252 11.51 5.76 -19.33
C LYS A 252 11.23 6.00 -17.84
N ALA A 253 11.68 7.12 -17.29
CA ALA A 253 11.40 7.51 -15.91
C ALA A 253 10.75 8.89 -15.88
N TRP A 254 9.68 9.04 -15.09
CA TRP A 254 9.11 10.36 -14.81
C TRP A 254 10.03 11.11 -13.86
N ARG A 255 10.68 12.17 -14.35
CA ARG A 255 11.44 13.09 -13.51
C ARG A 255 10.53 14.27 -13.21
N ARG A 256 10.12 14.41 -11.94
CA ARG A 256 9.51 15.66 -11.48
C ARG A 256 10.51 16.79 -11.75
N GLN A 257 10.05 17.87 -12.37
CA GLN A 257 10.86 19.07 -12.49
C GLN A 257 11.07 19.55 -11.05
N LYS A 258 12.33 19.59 -10.59
CA LYS A 258 12.64 20.22 -9.31
C LYS A 258 12.21 21.67 -9.46
N SER A 259 11.09 22.06 -8.84
CA SER A 259 10.83 23.49 -8.68
C SER A 259 11.88 24.00 -7.72
N GLU A 260 12.67 24.98 -8.17
CA GLU A 260 13.51 25.80 -7.29
C GLU A 260 12.59 26.57 -6.35
N CYS A 261 12.15 25.89 -5.29
CA CYS A 261 11.40 26.49 -4.22
C CYS A 261 12.39 26.82 -3.12
N ASP A 262 12.60 28.11 -2.89
CA ASP A 262 13.53 28.61 -1.87
C ASP A 262 12.88 28.59 -0.49
N THR A 263 11.53 28.60 -0.41
CA THR A 263 10.81 28.68 0.88
C THR A 263 9.42 28.04 0.81
N PHE A 264 9.10 27.21 1.80
CA PHE A 264 7.75 26.69 2.04
C PHE A 264 7.14 27.41 3.25
N LEU A 265 5.94 27.96 3.06
CA LEU A 265 5.15 28.62 4.10
C LEU A 265 3.76 28.03 4.13
N HIS A 266 3.26 27.70 5.31
CA HIS A 266 1.95 27.08 5.44
C HIS A 266 1.01 27.96 6.25
N LEU A 267 -0.20 28.17 5.74
CA LEU A 267 -1.28 28.83 6.46
C LEU A 267 -2.16 27.77 7.12
N LYS A 268 -2.45 27.89 8.42
CA LYS A 268 -3.36 26.93 9.06
C LYS A 268 -4.80 27.20 8.63
N TYR A 269 -5.52 26.15 8.27
CA TYR A 269 -6.96 26.23 8.02
C TYR A 269 -7.70 26.23 9.36
N THR A 270 -7.95 27.43 9.89
CA THR A 270 -8.63 27.63 11.18
C THR A 270 -10.13 27.84 11.03
N SER A 271 -10.57 28.43 9.91
CA SER A 271 -11.98 28.67 9.65
C SER A 271 -12.36 28.52 8.19
N ARG A 272 -13.61 28.11 7.97
CA ARG A 272 -14.24 28.02 6.66
C ARG A 272 -14.32 29.35 5.90
N VAL A 273 -14.31 30.50 6.59
CA VAL A 273 -14.28 31.81 5.90
C VAL A 273 -13.00 32.07 5.09
N MET A 274 -11.98 31.20 5.25
CA MET A 274 -10.71 31.26 4.51
C MET A 274 -10.79 30.60 3.12
N GLU A 275 -11.78 29.73 2.86
CA GLU A 275 -12.00 29.07 1.55
C GLU A 275 -12.01 30.01 0.33
N PRO A 276 -12.65 31.20 0.36
CA PRO A 276 -12.63 32.13 -0.76
C PRO A 276 -11.28 32.85 -0.97
N LEU A 277 -10.29 32.64 -0.11
CA LEU A 277 -9.01 33.35 -0.19
C LEU A 277 -8.02 32.59 -1.06
N SER A 278 -7.66 33.20 -2.19
CA SER A 278 -6.38 32.93 -2.82
C SER A 278 -5.34 33.86 -2.19
N ILE A 279 -4.56 33.32 -1.25
CA ILE A 279 -3.58 34.07 -0.44
C ILE A 279 -2.54 34.75 -1.33
N ARG A 280 -1.96 34.02 -2.29
CA ARG A 280 -1.04 34.56 -3.28
C ARG A 280 -1.66 35.72 -4.07
N ARG A 281 -2.87 35.54 -4.62
CA ARG A 281 -3.56 36.62 -5.37
C ARG A 281 -3.90 37.82 -4.50
N LEU A 282 -4.27 37.59 -3.24
CA LEU A 282 -4.54 38.65 -2.28
C LEU A 282 -3.28 39.49 -2.03
N ILE A 283 -2.14 38.84 -1.79
CA ILE A 283 -0.86 39.50 -1.51
C ILE A 283 -0.33 40.18 -2.76
N ASN A 284 -0.22 39.47 -3.89
CA ASN A 284 0.25 40.05 -5.17
C ASN A 284 -0.60 41.25 -5.59
N GLY A 285 -1.93 41.17 -5.43
CA GLY A 285 -2.82 42.29 -5.75
C GLY A 285 -2.74 43.49 -4.79
N VAL A 286 -2.06 43.35 -3.65
CA VAL A 286 -1.72 44.50 -2.77
C VAL A 286 -0.30 44.99 -3.08
N LEU A 287 0.67 44.08 -3.24
CA LEU A 287 2.04 44.41 -3.61
C LEU A 287 2.09 45.21 -4.91
N SER A 288 1.38 44.77 -5.96
CA SER A 288 1.37 45.46 -7.25
C SER A 288 0.80 46.88 -7.18
N ARG A 289 -0.15 47.11 -6.27
CA ARG A 289 -0.79 48.42 -6.09
C ARG A 289 0.01 49.38 -5.21
N VAL A 290 0.78 48.86 -4.27
CA VAL A 290 1.50 49.67 -3.27
C VAL A 290 2.94 49.90 -3.67
N ILE A 291 3.59 48.91 -4.27
CA ILE A 291 5.01 48.95 -4.66
C ILE A 291 5.13 49.15 -6.18
N GLY A 292 4.35 48.38 -6.97
CA GLY A 292 4.39 48.42 -8.43
C GLY A 292 4.40 47.04 -9.07
N ASP A 293 4.28 46.99 -10.39
CA ASP A 293 4.10 45.74 -11.16
C ASP A 293 5.32 44.80 -11.12
N ASP A 294 6.50 45.32 -10.79
CA ASP A 294 7.75 44.55 -10.62
C ASP A 294 7.69 43.53 -9.46
N THR A 295 6.65 43.57 -8.64
CA THR A 295 6.43 42.62 -7.53
C THR A 295 5.81 41.28 -7.93
N ALA A 296 5.44 41.11 -9.21
CA ALA A 296 4.76 39.91 -9.69
C ALA A 296 5.54 38.61 -9.41
N THR A 297 6.86 38.68 -9.45
CA THR A 297 7.77 37.53 -9.32
C THR A 297 8.21 37.24 -7.89
N TRP A 298 7.98 38.16 -6.94
CA TRP A 298 8.54 38.08 -5.58
C TRP A 298 8.11 36.84 -4.78
N LEU A 299 6.97 36.25 -5.13
CA LEU A 299 6.48 35.03 -4.49
C LEU A 299 6.67 33.78 -5.35
N GLU A 300 7.22 33.85 -6.57
CA GLU A 300 7.32 32.70 -7.48
C GLU A 300 8.10 31.52 -6.88
N ARG A 301 9.17 31.82 -6.15
CA ARG A 301 10.00 30.83 -5.45
C ARG A 301 9.51 30.45 -4.05
N THR A 302 8.39 31.03 -3.61
CA THR A 302 7.77 30.72 -2.32
C THR A 302 6.57 29.81 -2.56
N ARG A 303 6.54 28.61 -1.97
CA ARG A 303 5.34 27.76 -1.97
C ARG A 303 4.48 28.10 -0.76
N ILE A 304 3.22 28.47 -1.03
CA ILE A 304 2.22 28.75 0.01
C ILE A 304 1.29 27.55 0.08
N GLY A 305 1.42 26.76 1.14
CA GLY A 305 0.60 25.58 1.44
C GLY A 305 -0.44 25.85 2.52
N TRP A 306 -1.21 24.81 2.83
CA TRP A 306 -2.17 24.81 3.94
C TRP A 306 -1.78 23.74 4.95
N THR A 307 -1.99 24.03 6.23
CA THR A 307 -1.94 23.02 7.29
C THR A 307 -3.32 22.85 7.89
N TYR A 308 -3.83 21.63 7.91
CA TYR A 308 -5.16 21.33 8.48
C TYR A 308 -4.99 20.81 9.89
N LYS A 309 -5.81 21.29 10.84
CA LYS A 309 -5.72 20.86 12.24
C LYS A 309 -5.95 19.34 12.37
N HIS A 310 -7.07 18.83 11.83
CA HIS A 310 -7.53 17.47 12.09
C HIS A 310 -8.27 16.90 10.88
N SER A 311 -7.88 15.72 10.40
CA SER A 311 -8.66 14.95 9.43
C SER A 311 -9.88 14.32 10.10
N LYS A 312 -10.89 13.89 9.32
CA LYS A 312 -11.98 13.05 9.87
C LYS A 312 -11.43 11.81 10.56
N ALA A 313 -10.38 11.18 10.02
CA ALA A 313 -9.69 10.06 10.66
C ALA A 313 -9.27 10.39 12.09
N SER A 314 -8.68 11.55 12.35
CA SER A 314 -8.26 11.93 13.71
C SER A 314 -9.42 12.15 14.70
N ARG A 315 -10.64 12.41 14.21
CA ARG A 315 -11.85 12.56 15.05
C ARG A 315 -12.61 11.25 15.24
N LEU A 316 -12.68 10.42 14.20
CA LEU A 316 -13.41 9.16 14.16
C LEU A 316 -12.58 7.99 14.69
N CYS A 317 -11.33 7.86 14.24
CA CYS A 317 -10.46 6.75 14.58
C CYS A 317 -9.78 7.00 15.92
N ARG A 318 -10.25 6.31 16.96
CA ARG A 318 -9.73 6.43 18.33
C ARG A 318 -9.18 5.09 18.84
N PRO A 319 -8.07 4.61 18.24
CA PRO A 319 -7.50 3.33 18.59
C PRO A 319 -7.00 3.30 20.05
N ALA A 320 -6.51 4.43 20.58
CA ALA A 320 -6.07 4.52 21.98
C ALA A 320 -7.21 4.18 22.95
N GLU A 321 -8.44 4.67 22.75
CA GLU A 321 -9.62 4.30 23.57
C GLU A 321 -9.95 2.80 23.53
N THR A 322 -9.48 2.08 22.50
CA THR A 322 -9.71 0.64 22.35
C THR A 322 -8.61 -0.18 22.99
N PHE A 323 -7.35 0.20 22.79
CA PHE A 323 -6.19 -0.63 23.12
C PHE A 323 -5.35 -0.13 24.30
N CYS A 324 -5.40 1.17 24.61
CA CYS A 324 -4.56 1.82 25.64
C CYS A 324 -5.38 2.35 26.81
N ASP A 325 -6.40 3.17 26.52
CA ASP A 325 -7.12 3.98 27.51
C ASP A 325 -8.32 3.24 28.10
N PHE A 326 -8.13 1.97 28.48
CA PHE A 326 -9.18 1.17 29.14
C PHE A 326 -8.63 0.38 30.32
N ASN A 327 -9.50 0.11 31.28
CA ASN A 327 -9.19 -0.71 32.44
C ASN A 327 -9.41 -2.18 32.07
N VAL A 328 -8.32 -2.94 31.96
CA VAL A 328 -8.36 -4.36 31.58
C VAL A 328 -9.10 -5.18 32.63
N SER A 329 -8.84 -4.95 33.93
CA SER A 329 -9.51 -5.67 35.02
C SER A 329 -11.02 -5.46 35.00
N GLN A 330 -11.47 -4.20 34.91
CA GLN A 330 -12.89 -3.86 34.82
C GLN A 330 -13.53 -4.45 33.57
N TRP A 331 -12.81 -4.43 32.44
CA TRP A 331 -13.29 -5.03 31.21
C TRP A 331 -13.42 -6.56 31.33
N MET A 332 -12.44 -7.25 31.93
CA MET A 332 -12.48 -8.69 32.15
C MET A 332 -13.58 -9.11 33.13
N GLU A 333 -13.80 -8.35 34.20
CA GLU A 333 -14.88 -8.61 35.18
C GLU A 333 -16.28 -8.45 34.56
N GLY A 334 -16.44 -7.49 33.65
CA GLY A 334 -17.71 -7.24 32.94
C GLY A 334 -17.82 -7.95 31.59
N TYR A 335 -16.86 -8.79 31.22
CA TYR A 335 -16.82 -9.45 29.93
C TYR A 335 -17.83 -10.61 29.90
N ASP A 336 -18.88 -10.47 29.09
CA ASP A 336 -19.86 -11.52 28.82
C ASP A 336 -19.99 -11.74 27.29
N PRO A 337 -19.63 -12.94 26.77
CA PRO A 337 -19.73 -13.27 25.36
C PRO A 337 -21.15 -13.22 24.77
N GLU A 338 -22.18 -13.38 25.60
CA GLU A 338 -23.57 -13.42 25.16
C GLU A 338 -24.23 -12.03 25.14
N GLN A 339 -23.73 -11.08 25.94
CA GLN A 339 -24.33 -9.76 26.13
C GLN A 339 -23.61 -8.62 25.39
N TYR A 340 -22.99 -8.90 24.24
CA TYR A 340 -22.26 -7.84 23.53
C TYR A 340 -23.17 -6.77 22.92
N PRO A 341 -22.81 -5.48 23.04
CA PRO A 341 -23.52 -4.39 22.37
C PRO A 341 -23.60 -4.55 20.84
N CYS A 342 -22.60 -5.19 20.22
CA CYS A 342 -22.60 -5.49 18.79
C CYS A 342 -23.55 -6.63 18.40
N ARG A 343 -24.08 -7.39 19.37
CA ARG A 343 -25.05 -8.49 19.17
C ARG A 343 -26.50 -8.06 19.37
N THR A 344 -26.74 -6.76 19.51
CA THR A 344 -28.11 -6.22 19.44
C THR A 344 -28.74 -6.47 18.07
N ARG A 345 -30.07 -6.45 18.01
CA ARG A 345 -30.83 -6.64 16.76
C ARG A 345 -30.47 -5.62 15.68
N ARG A 346 -30.06 -4.41 16.07
CA ARG A 346 -29.63 -3.34 15.15
C ARG A 346 -28.52 -3.77 14.20
N TYR A 347 -27.63 -4.68 14.64
CA TYR A 347 -26.44 -5.06 13.88
C TYR A 347 -26.44 -6.52 13.42
N SER A 348 -27.60 -7.21 13.40
CA SER A 348 -27.67 -8.62 12.99
C SER A 348 -27.04 -8.87 11.63
N ASP A 349 -27.32 -7.98 10.69
CA ASP A 349 -26.97 -8.13 9.27
C ASP A 349 -25.52 -7.71 8.98
N MET A 350 -24.84 -7.12 9.97
CA MET A 350 -23.45 -6.63 9.86
C MET A 350 -22.45 -7.56 10.55
N ARG A 351 -22.90 -8.71 11.06
CA ARG A 351 -22.03 -9.70 11.70
C ARG A 351 -21.30 -10.51 10.65
N SER A 352 -20.02 -10.73 10.87
CA SER A 352 -19.15 -11.45 9.95
C SER A 352 -18.76 -12.82 10.49
N SER A 353 -18.76 -13.84 9.63
CA SER A 353 -18.25 -15.17 9.94
C SER A 353 -16.73 -15.16 10.20
N TRP A 354 -15.99 -14.17 9.70
CA TRP A 354 -14.55 -14.01 9.97
C TRP A 354 -14.23 -13.97 11.46
N SER A 355 -15.15 -13.47 12.28
CA SER A 355 -14.94 -13.45 13.73
C SER A 355 -14.85 -14.84 14.35
N ILE A 356 -15.53 -15.84 13.78
CA ILE A 356 -15.42 -17.24 14.22
C ILE A 356 -14.05 -17.81 13.85
N GLU A 357 -13.60 -17.57 12.61
CA GLU A 357 -12.29 -18.02 12.12
C GLU A 357 -11.12 -17.35 12.88
N LEU A 358 -11.27 -16.09 13.27
CA LEU A 358 -10.23 -15.37 14.01
C LEU A 358 -10.23 -15.71 15.50
N LEU A 359 -11.39 -16.01 16.10
CA LEU A 359 -11.56 -16.40 17.49
C LEU A 359 -12.34 -17.71 17.61
N HIS A 360 -11.72 -18.82 17.17
CA HIS A 360 -12.33 -20.16 17.16
C HIS A 360 -13.03 -20.55 18.47
N ASN A 361 -12.49 -20.12 19.61
CA ASN A 361 -12.98 -20.48 20.94
C ASN A 361 -14.27 -19.76 21.37
N GLU A 362 -14.74 -18.73 20.65
CA GLU A 362 -15.97 -18.01 21.02
C GLU A 362 -17.24 -18.58 20.39
N GLY A 363 -17.15 -19.20 19.21
CA GLY A 363 -18.30 -19.75 18.49
C GLY A 363 -19.39 -18.71 18.15
N CYS A 364 -19.09 -17.41 18.21
CA CYS A 364 -20.05 -16.32 18.05
C CYS A 364 -19.62 -15.37 16.94
N THR A 365 -20.61 -14.84 16.19
CA THR A 365 -20.35 -13.80 15.18
C THR A 365 -20.38 -12.39 15.76
N HIS A 366 -19.41 -11.57 15.34
CA HIS A 366 -19.26 -10.17 15.73
C HIS A 366 -19.37 -9.24 14.53
N VAL A 367 -19.67 -7.97 14.79
CA VAL A 367 -19.69 -6.93 13.76
C VAL A 367 -18.28 -6.65 13.28
N ILE A 368 -18.05 -6.87 11.99
CA ILE A 368 -16.86 -6.47 11.24
C ILE A 368 -17.39 -6.00 9.88
N THR A 369 -17.50 -4.69 9.68
CA THR A 369 -18.17 -4.13 8.51
C THR A 369 -17.50 -2.85 7.99
N LEU A 370 -17.67 -2.59 6.69
CA LEU A 370 -17.34 -1.32 6.04
C LEU A 370 -18.60 -0.47 5.79
N ASP A 371 -19.78 -0.97 6.17
CA ASP A 371 -21.06 -0.33 5.93
C ASP A 371 -21.28 0.85 6.88
N SER A 372 -21.47 2.05 6.30
CA SER A 372 -21.74 3.27 7.05
C SER A 372 -23.14 3.31 7.66
N SER A 373 -24.05 2.41 7.28
CA SER A 373 -25.37 2.26 7.90
C SER A 373 -25.32 1.74 9.34
N ILE A 374 -24.12 1.48 9.88
CA ILE A 374 -23.92 1.19 11.30
C ILE A 374 -24.42 2.32 12.22
N THR A 375 -24.52 3.55 11.70
CA THR A 375 -25.16 4.69 12.37
C THR A 375 -26.57 4.94 11.82
N ASP A 376 -27.54 5.14 12.70
CA ASP A 376 -28.89 5.57 12.32
C ASP A 376 -28.95 7.09 12.06
N SER A 377 -27.90 7.84 12.42
CA SER A 377 -27.78 9.29 12.15
C SER A 377 -27.37 9.53 10.70
N PRO A 378 -28.24 10.12 9.85
CA PRO A 378 -27.91 10.42 8.46
C PRO A 378 -26.77 11.45 8.34
N LEU A 379 -26.67 12.37 9.32
CA LEU A 379 -25.61 13.36 9.37
C LEU A 379 -24.24 12.70 9.59
N LEU A 380 -24.14 11.78 10.54
CA LEU A 380 -22.89 11.06 10.78
C LEU A 380 -22.56 10.12 9.62
N GLN A 381 -23.56 9.47 9.04
CA GLN A 381 -23.39 8.62 7.86
C GLN A 381 -22.82 9.42 6.68
N ASN A 382 -23.34 10.63 6.42
CA ASN A 382 -22.81 11.52 5.39
C ASN A 382 -21.36 11.94 5.67
N ILE A 383 -21.01 12.21 6.93
CA ILE A 383 -19.62 12.51 7.33
C ILE A 383 -18.70 11.32 7.01
N ILE A 384 -19.11 10.10 7.38
CA ILE A 384 -18.38 8.85 7.16
C ILE A 384 -18.19 8.56 5.66
N ASN A 385 -19.24 8.75 4.85
CA ASN A 385 -19.22 8.46 3.41
C ASN A 385 -18.31 9.42 2.62
N ALA A 386 -18.04 10.61 3.14
CA ALA A 386 -17.22 11.60 2.47
C ALA A 386 -15.70 11.42 2.74
N ASP A 387 -15.20 10.18 2.89
CA ASP A 387 -13.78 9.80 3.03
C ASP A 387 -13.08 10.23 4.35
N LEU A 388 -12.30 9.33 4.97
CA LEU A 388 -11.51 9.60 6.18
C LEU A 388 -10.44 10.70 6.04
N ASN A 389 -9.91 10.91 4.83
CA ASN A 389 -8.92 11.94 4.54
C ASN A 389 -9.55 13.33 4.32
N HIS A 390 -10.87 13.40 4.21
CA HIS A 390 -11.56 14.67 4.05
C HIS A 390 -11.39 15.54 5.31
N ILE A 391 -11.15 16.83 5.07
CA ILE A 391 -11.01 17.83 6.13
C ILE A 391 -12.41 18.29 6.54
N PRO A 392 -12.82 18.16 7.80
CA PRO A 392 -14.12 18.65 8.25
C PRO A 392 -14.25 20.16 8.01
N CYS A 393 -15.46 20.61 7.67
CA CYS A 393 -15.75 22.04 7.59
C CYS A 393 -15.61 22.67 8.99
N MET A 394 -14.79 23.71 9.11
CA MET A 394 -14.63 24.46 10.35
C MET A 394 -15.77 25.47 10.55
N ALA A 395 -15.94 25.97 11.77
CA ALA A 395 -16.86 27.06 12.07
C ALA A 395 -16.51 28.34 11.28
N LEU A 396 -17.49 29.23 11.10
CA LEU A 396 -17.30 30.54 10.46
C LEU A 396 -16.80 31.57 11.49
N ASP A 397 -15.50 31.60 11.74
CA ASP A 397 -14.81 32.50 12.66
C ASP A 397 -13.85 33.41 11.90
N VAL A 398 -14.24 34.68 11.74
CA VAL A 398 -13.44 35.68 11.02
C VAL A 398 -12.26 36.15 11.86
N ASP A 399 -12.39 36.18 13.17
CA ASP A 399 -11.34 36.72 14.03
C ASP A 399 -10.20 35.71 14.19
N GLU A 400 -10.51 34.40 14.35
CA GLU A 400 -9.50 33.33 14.32
C GLU A 400 -8.80 33.26 12.95
N ALA A 401 -9.55 33.37 11.86
CA ALA A 401 -8.99 33.37 10.50
C ALA A 401 -8.04 34.56 10.24
N ILE A 402 -8.39 35.75 10.74
CA ILE A 402 -7.57 36.95 10.60
C ILE A 402 -6.33 36.90 11.47
N ALA A 403 -6.40 36.34 12.68
CA ALA A 403 -5.24 36.13 13.53
C ALA A 403 -4.22 35.18 12.87
N GLU A 404 -4.69 34.10 12.25
CA GLU A 404 -3.85 33.16 11.52
C GLU A 404 -3.26 33.78 10.25
N LEU A 405 -4.06 34.52 9.46
CA LEU A 405 -3.54 35.27 8.32
C LEU A 405 -2.47 36.31 8.75
N GLY A 406 -2.67 36.95 9.90
CA GLY A 406 -1.69 37.85 10.48
C GLY A 406 -0.37 37.15 10.80
N SER A 407 -0.42 36.03 11.51
CA SER A 407 0.77 35.25 11.87
C SER A 407 1.52 34.76 10.63
N PHE A 408 0.79 34.30 9.61
CA PHE A 408 1.36 33.91 8.32
C PHE A 408 2.09 35.07 7.61
N LEU A 409 1.52 36.28 7.63
CA LEU A 409 2.18 37.45 7.03
C LEU A 409 3.48 37.82 7.74
N ASP A 410 3.54 37.66 9.06
CA ASP A 410 4.77 37.90 9.82
C ASP A 410 5.87 36.92 9.41
N GLU A 411 5.51 35.64 9.24
CA GLU A 411 6.44 34.63 8.76
C GLU A 411 6.88 34.88 7.31
N LEU A 412 5.94 35.28 6.44
CA LEU A 412 6.22 35.64 5.06
C LEU A 412 7.22 36.80 4.95
N PHE A 413 7.01 37.87 5.72
CA PHE A 413 7.92 39.02 5.74
C PHE A 413 9.28 38.71 6.34
N ALA A 414 9.38 37.69 7.20
CA ALA A 414 10.66 37.25 7.75
C ALA A 414 11.45 36.37 6.77
N ARG A 415 10.77 35.52 5.98
CA ARG A 415 11.43 34.50 5.16
C ARG A 415 11.66 34.89 3.69
N VAL A 416 10.81 35.71 3.09
CA VAL A 416 10.96 36.13 1.68
C VAL A 416 11.91 37.32 1.61
N MET A 417 13.01 37.18 0.85
CA MET A 417 14.08 38.19 0.79
C MET A 417 13.56 39.58 0.39
N GLU A 418 12.82 39.66 -0.71
CA GLU A 418 12.31 40.92 -1.26
C GLU A 418 11.37 41.64 -0.28
N LEU A 419 10.62 40.88 0.51
CA LEU A 419 9.72 41.42 1.53
C LEU A 419 10.46 41.78 2.82
N ARG A 420 11.51 41.03 3.17
CA ARG A 420 12.34 41.27 4.35
C ARG A 420 13.10 42.59 4.25
N ASP A 421 13.49 42.99 3.06
CA ASP A 421 14.29 44.21 2.84
C ASP A 421 13.42 45.48 2.78
N LEU A 422 12.09 45.36 2.85
CA LEU A 422 11.18 46.49 3.00
C LEU A 422 11.32 47.18 4.36
N THR A 423 11.07 48.49 4.38
CA THR A 423 11.01 49.26 5.64
C THR A 423 9.87 48.80 6.53
N ASP A 424 10.01 48.94 7.85
CA ASP A 424 8.98 48.54 8.82
C ASP A 424 7.66 49.29 8.64
N SER A 425 7.72 50.55 8.18
CA SER A 425 6.53 51.33 7.87
C SER A 425 5.80 50.78 6.64
N THR A 426 6.54 50.40 5.59
CA THR A 426 5.99 49.73 4.39
C THR A 426 5.40 48.37 4.76
N LYS A 427 6.11 47.53 5.52
CA LYS A 427 5.61 46.22 5.99
C LYS A 427 4.32 46.37 6.79
N SER A 428 4.29 47.31 7.74
CA SER A 428 3.11 47.60 8.55
C SER A 428 1.92 48.09 7.72
N PHE A 429 2.18 48.92 6.71
CA PHE A 429 1.16 49.41 5.78
C PHE A 429 0.58 48.28 4.92
N LEU A 430 1.45 47.44 4.33
CA LEU A 430 1.06 46.27 3.55
C LEU A 430 0.23 45.29 4.40
N ARG A 431 0.71 44.96 5.60
CA ARG A 431 0.00 44.10 6.58
C ARG A 431 -1.42 44.59 6.79
N ARG A 432 -1.58 45.87 7.11
CA ARG A 432 -2.89 46.48 7.39
C ARG A 432 -3.84 46.37 6.19
N ILE A 433 -3.35 46.61 4.97
CA ILE A 433 -4.17 46.53 3.75
C ILE A 433 -4.55 45.08 3.44
N ILE A 434 -3.60 44.15 3.51
CA ILE A 434 -3.84 42.73 3.23
C ILE A 434 -4.86 42.17 4.22
N LEU A 435 -4.68 42.42 5.53
CA LEU A 435 -5.62 41.98 6.55
C LEU A 435 -7.01 42.61 6.37
N LYS A 436 -7.10 43.90 6.05
CA LYS A 436 -8.38 44.56 5.77
C LYS A 436 -9.11 43.90 4.59
N LYS A 437 -8.42 43.72 3.46
CA LYS A 437 -9.00 43.07 2.26
C LYS A 437 -9.37 41.61 2.51
N GLY A 438 -8.53 40.89 3.26
CA GLY A 438 -8.80 39.52 3.70
C GLY A 438 -10.09 39.48 4.53
N LYS A 439 -10.21 40.36 5.53
CA LYS A 439 -11.39 40.48 6.41
C LYS A 439 -12.65 40.79 5.62
N GLU A 440 -12.61 41.76 4.71
CA GLU A 440 -13.76 42.09 3.85
C GLU A 440 -14.25 40.89 3.02
N LYS A 441 -13.33 40.09 2.45
CA LYS A 441 -13.69 38.87 1.71
C LYS A 441 -14.26 37.79 2.62
N MET A 442 -13.63 37.54 3.76
CA MET A 442 -14.09 36.57 4.76
C MET A 442 -15.49 36.92 5.28
N GLU A 443 -15.72 38.20 5.59
CA GLU A 443 -16.99 38.72 6.09
C GLU A 443 -18.11 38.59 5.06
N LYS A 444 -17.83 38.93 3.79
CA LYS A 444 -18.76 38.72 2.69
C LYS A 444 -19.15 37.24 2.56
N TYR A 445 -18.18 36.34 2.65
CA TYR A 445 -18.42 34.90 2.60
C TYR A 445 -19.27 34.42 3.79
N ARG A 446 -18.97 34.90 5.00
CA ARG A 446 -19.74 34.60 6.22
C ARG A 446 -21.21 34.98 6.07
N VAL A 447 -21.51 36.17 5.55
CA VAL A 447 -22.89 36.63 5.33
C VAL A 447 -23.64 35.71 4.37
N THR A 448 -23.02 35.30 3.26
CA THR A 448 -23.62 34.39 2.27
C THR A 448 -23.84 32.97 2.83
N HIS A 449 -22.97 32.52 3.75
CA HIS A 449 -22.99 31.15 4.29
C HIS A 449 -23.46 31.05 5.74
N ARG A 450 -24.13 32.08 6.26
CA ARG A 450 -24.59 32.19 7.66
C ARG A 450 -25.46 31.02 8.15
N HIS A 451 -26.04 30.26 7.23
CA HIS A 451 -26.89 29.10 7.52
C HIS A 451 -26.08 27.85 7.90
N VAL A 452 -24.75 27.84 7.70
CA VAL A 452 -23.86 26.75 8.12
C VAL A 452 -23.13 27.18 9.39
N ALA A 453 -23.85 27.15 10.52
CA ALA A 453 -23.40 27.77 11.76
C ALA A 453 -22.47 26.89 12.63
N ALA A 454 -22.58 25.57 12.55
CA ALA A 454 -21.84 24.65 13.42
C ALA A 454 -20.92 23.71 12.62
N GLU A 455 -19.75 23.44 13.18
CA GLU A 455 -18.88 22.38 12.70
C GLU A 455 -19.63 21.03 12.74
N PRO A 456 -19.57 20.19 11.68
CA PRO A 456 -20.37 18.96 11.61
C PRO A 456 -20.20 18.01 12.81
N PHE A 457 -19.01 17.94 13.39
CA PHE A 457 -18.72 17.11 14.57
C PHE A 457 -19.22 17.70 15.89
N GLU A 458 -19.46 19.01 15.96
CA GLU A 458 -20.00 19.69 17.14
C GLU A 458 -21.52 19.66 17.19
N HIS A 459 -22.19 19.19 16.12
CA HIS A 459 -23.63 18.99 16.13
C HIS A 459 -24.01 17.98 17.23
N PRO A 460 -24.94 18.31 18.17
CA PRO A 460 -25.24 17.46 19.33
C PRO A 460 -25.58 16.00 18.97
N THR A 461 -26.41 15.79 17.94
CA THR A 461 -26.76 14.44 17.44
C THR A 461 -25.55 13.67 16.89
N VAL A 462 -24.62 14.36 16.22
CA VAL A 462 -23.40 13.72 15.70
C VAL A 462 -22.50 13.34 16.86
N LYS A 463 -22.33 14.23 17.84
CA LYS A 463 -21.51 13.99 19.03
C LYS A 463 -22.05 12.83 19.88
N SER A 464 -23.37 12.77 20.09
CA SER A 464 -24.01 11.68 20.84
C SER A 464 -23.89 10.35 20.10
N GLU A 465 -24.17 10.31 18.80
CA GLU A 465 -24.09 9.08 18.00
C GLU A 465 -22.64 8.62 17.84
N LEU A 466 -21.70 9.54 17.66
CA LEU A 466 -20.29 9.20 17.60
C LEU A 466 -19.82 8.59 18.92
N THR A 467 -20.21 9.17 20.07
CA THR A 467 -19.91 8.61 21.40
C THR A 467 -20.54 7.23 21.57
N PHE A 468 -21.78 7.05 21.08
CA PHE A 468 -22.46 5.77 21.09
C PHE A 468 -21.72 4.71 20.25
N LEU A 469 -21.24 5.06 19.06
CA LEU A 469 -20.45 4.17 18.20
C LEU A 469 -19.06 3.89 18.77
N THR A 470 -18.29 4.92 19.13
CA THR A 470 -16.92 4.75 19.62
C THR A 470 -16.87 4.00 20.95
N SER A 471 -17.94 4.01 21.75
CA SER A 471 -18.01 3.15 22.95
C SER A 471 -18.13 1.65 22.62
N ARG A 472 -18.62 1.27 21.44
CA ARG A 472 -18.94 -0.12 21.04
C ARG A 472 -18.02 -0.69 19.96
N PHE A 473 -17.49 0.18 19.12
CA PHE A 473 -16.72 -0.21 17.94
C PHE A 473 -15.36 0.47 17.93
N LEU A 474 -14.35 -0.27 17.50
CA LEU A 474 -13.15 0.31 16.92
C LEU A 474 -13.52 0.84 15.53
N ILE A 475 -13.29 2.12 15.31
CA ILE A 475 -13.31 2.74 13.98
C ILE A 475 -11.87 2.89 13.53
N CYS A 476 -11.49 2.28 12.41
CA CYS A 476 -10.13 2.34 11.88
C CYS A 476 -10.15 2.45 10.35
N PRO A 477 -9.07 2.94 9.71
CA PRO A 477 -8.93 2.82 8.27
C PRO A 477 -8.94 1.36 7.80
N THR A 478 -9.21 1.12 6.53
CA THR A 478 -9.09 -0.21 5.89
C THR A 478 -7.72 -0.35 5.22
N ASP A 479 -7.06 -1.51 5.35
CA ASP A 479 -5.77 -1.78 4.73
C ASP A 479 -5.90 -1.69 3.21
N LYS A 480 -4.98 -0.96 2.56
CA LYS A 480 -5.01 -0.61 1.12
C LYS A 480 -6.20 0.25 0.66
N ALA A 481 -7.13 0.61 1.55
CA ALA A 481 -8.20 1.58 1.33
C ALA A 481 -8.29 2.51 2.55
N PRO A 482 -7.23 3.30 2.85
CA PRO A 482 -7.13 4.07 4.10
C PRO A 482 -8.22 5.14 4.25
N ASN A 483 -8.87 5.48 3.15
CA ASN A 483 -9.98 6.41 3.04
C ASN A 483 -11.33 5.81 3.48
N THR A 484 -11.42 4.48 3.52
CA THR A 484 -12.62 3.74 3.88
C THR A 484 -12.56 3.32 5.36
N PRO A 485 -13.49 3.78 6.21
CA PRO A 485 -13.57 3.34 7.60
C PRO A 485 -14.09 1.91 7.70
N ALA A 486 -13.47 1.14 8.57
CA ALA A 486 -13.94 -0.15 9.05
C ALA A 486 -14.45 0.00 10.49
N PHE A 487 -15.54 -0.69 10.78
CA PHE A 487 -16.18 -0.76 12.09
C PHE A 487 -16.06 -2.19 12.62
N VAL A 488 -15.42 -2.33 13.77
CA VAL A 488 -15.09 -3.63 14.36
C VAL A 488 -15.57 -3.65 15.80
N CYS A 489 -16.25 -4.72 16.22
CA CYS A 489 -16.65 -4.88 17.61
C CYS A 489 -15.46 -4.68 18.55
N LYS A 490 -15.59 -3.75 19.50
CA LYS A 490 -14.51 -3.36 20.41
C LYS A 490 -14.09 -4.52 21.32
N ASN A 491 -15.04 -5.33 21.78
CA ASN A 491 -14.74 -6.47 22.66
C ASN A 491 -14.05 -7.60 21.89
N PHE A 492 -14.50 -7.89 20.67
CA PHE A 492 -13.86 -8.84 19.77
C PHE A 492 -12.40 -8.46 19.52
N ILE A 493 -12.15 -7.23 19.09
CA ILE A 493 -10.78 -6.82 18.72
C ILE A 493 -9.86 -6.71 19.95
N ARG A 494 -10.38 -6.39 21.14
CA ARG A 494 -9.62 -6.45 22.39
C ARG A 494 -9.19 -7.87 22.72
N LYS A 495 -10.08 -8.84 22.62
CA LYS A 495 -9.72 -10.24 22.86
C LYS A 495 -8.72 -10.77 21.84
N LEU A 496 -8.91 -10.44 20.57
CA LEU A 496 -7.95 -10.78 19.52
C LEU A 496 -6.59 -10.12 19.78
N ALA A 497 -6.57 -8.89 20.30
CA ALA A 497 -5.33 -8.24 20.74
C ALA A 497 -4.65 -8.98 21.90
N PHE A 498 -5.39 -9.45 22.91
CA PHE A 498 -4.82 -10.25 24.01
C PHE A 498 -4.23 -11.57 23.53
N GLN A 499 -4.88 -12.26 22.59
CA GLN A 499 -4.32 -13.44 21.95
C GLN A 499 -3.03 -13.11 21.20
N ARG A 500 -3.01 -11.98 20.47
CA ARG A 500 -1.80 -11.53 19.79
C ARG A 500 -0.67 -11.16 20.75
N LEU A 501 -0.96 -10.53 21.88
CA LEU A 501 0.04 -10.20 22.91
C LEU A 501 0.55 -11.44 23.66
N SER A 502 -0.15 -12.57 23.56
CA SER A 502 0.27 -13.86 24.11
C SER A 502 1.14 -14.67 23.14
N ASP A 503 1.36 -14.15 21.93
CA ASP A 503 2.18 -14.76 20.89
C ASP A 503 3.68 -14.76 21.31
N PRO A 504 4.46 -15.79 20.94
CA PRO A 504 5.91 -15.84 21.21
C PRO A 504 6.71 -14.61 20.73
N GLU A 505 6.18 -13.83 19.79
CA GLU A 505 6.77 -12.55 19.38
C GLU A 505 6.82 -11.48 20.49
N PHE A 506 6.05 -11.63 21.58
CA PHE A 506 5.99 -10.69 22.69
C PHE A 506 6.61 -11.27 23.96
N ALA A 507 7.44 -10.46 24.62
CA ALA A 507 7.96 -10.74 25.95
C ALA A 507 7.16 -9.98 27.01
N SER A 508 6.70 -10.68 28.05
CA SER A 508 6.02 -10.04 29.18
C SER A 508 7.01 -9.29 30.07
N ILE A 509 6.67 -8.06 30.44
CA ILE A 509 7.44 -7.23 31.36
C ILE A 509 6.63 -7.07 32.64
N SER A 510 7.17 -7.52 33.77
CA SER A 510 6.50 -7.44 35.08
C SER A 510 6.64 -6.08 35.77
N ALA A 511 7.49 -5.19 35.26
CA ALA A 511 7.72 -3.87 35.82
C ALA A 511 6.55 -2.91 35.51
N PRO A 512 6.22 -1.98 36.43
CA PRO A 512 5.16 -1.01 36.19
C PRO A 512 5.60 0.04 35.12
N PRO A 513 4.65 0.72 34.46
CA PRO A 513 4.95 1.63 33.34
C PRO A 513 5.95 2.71 33.68
N ALA A 514 5.82 3.29 34.88
CA ALA A 514 6.71 4.35 35.35
C ALA A 514 8.18 3.87 35.43
N THR A 515 8.40 2.63 35.87
CA THR A 515 9.75 2.03 35.92
C THR A 515 10.29 1.76 34.52
N VAL A 516 9.46 1.24 33.60
CA VAL A 516 9.86 1.02 32.20
C VAL A 516 10.21 2.35 31.52
N ILE A 517 9.37 3.38 31.69
CA ILE A 517 9.63 4.74 31.18
C ILE A 517 10.93 5.29 31.77
N SER A 518 11.17 5.10 33.07
CA SER A 518 12.41 5.55 33.71
C SER A 518 13.64 4.81 33.17
N CYS A 519 13.53 3.51 32.89
CA CYS A 519 14.60 2.72 32.28
C CYS A 519 14.93 3.23 30.88
N ILE A 520 13.90 3.39 30.02
CA ILE A 520 14.05 3.93 28.66
C ILE A 520 14.68 5.32 28.68
N ARG A 521 14.25 6.20 29.59
CA ARG A 521 14.88 7.53 29.77
C ARG A 521 16.33 7.44 30.21
N GLY A 522 16.64 6.51 31.12
CA GLY A 522 18.01 6.23 31.55
C GLY A 522 18.89 5.77 30.40
N GLU A 523 18.40 4.88 29.54
CA GLU A 523 19.12 4.42 28.35
C GLU A 523 19.33 5.55 27.33
N LEU A 524 18.31 6.39 27.10
CA LEU A 524 18.40 7.55 26.21
C LEU A 524 19.25 8.70 26.79
N SER A 525 19.59 8.68 28.08
CA SER A 525 20.47 9.70 28.66
C SER A 525 21.88 9.71 28.05
N ALA A 526 22.29 8.60 27.41
CA ALA A 526 23.50 8.53 26.60
C ALA A 526 23.45 9.41 25.33
N LEU A 527 22.26 9.89 24.94
CA LEU A 527 22.01 10.77 23.80
C LEU A 527 21.31 12.07 24.27
N PRO A 528 22.00 12.92 25.06
CA PRO A 528 21.38 14.02 25.82
C PRO A 528 20.76 15.11 24.93
N THR A 529 21.10 15.15 23.65
CA THR A 529 20.56 16.11 22.68
C THR A 529 19.20 15.70 22.11
N ILE A 530 18.78 14.45 22.31
CA ILE A 530 17.46 14.00 21.87
C ILE A 530 16.37 14.77 22.63
N PRO A 531 15.37 15.36 21.95
CA PRO A 531 14.28 16.08 22.58
C PRO A 531 13.58 15.25 23.67
N ALA A 532 13.13 15.93 24.73
CA ALA A 532 12.37 15.29 25.79
C ALA A 532 11.11 14.63 25.22
N ALA A 533 11.00 13.32 25.40
CA ALA A 533 9.87 12.54 24.93
C ALA A 533 8.68 12.60 25.92
N THR A 534 7.48 12.35 25.41
CA THR A 534 6.28 12.17 26.23
C THR A 534 6.44 10.96 27.15
N ALA A 535 5.80 10.97 28.32
CA ALA A 535 5.81 9.85 29.26
C ALA A 535 4.80 8.74 28.89
N LEU A 536 4.59 8.48 27.59
CA LEU A 536 3.63 7.49 27.11
C LEU A 536 4.38 6.31 26.51
N LEU A 537 3.94 5.09 26.84
CA LEU A 537 4.46 3.88 26.21
C LEU A 537 3.78 3.62 24.86
N PRO A 538 4.44 2.90 23.93
CA PRO A 538 3.79 2.39 22.74
C PRO A 538 2.61 1.48 23.07
N TYR A 539 1.65 1.43 22.14
CA TYR A 539 0.46 0.60 22.30
C TYR A 539 0.06 -0.04 20.96
N LEU A 540 -0.67 -1.15 21.05
CA LEU A 540 -1.10 -1.91 19.89
C LEU A 540 -2.24 -1.20 19.16
N MET A 541 -2.24 -1.28 17.84
CA MET A 541 -3.30 -0.82 16.95
C MET A 541 -3.58 -1.88 15.89
N ALA A 542 -4.78 -1.85 15.31
CA ALA A 542 -5.17 -2.74 14.23
C ALA A 542 -5.84 -1.98 13.08
N VAL A 543 -5.64 -2.49 11.87
CA VAL A 543 -6.27 -2.05 10.62
C VAL A 543 -6.85 -3.28 9.93
N LEU A 544 -8.10 -3.20 9.44
CA LEU A 544 -8.77 -4.34 8.81
C LEU A 544 -8.20 -4.61 7.40
N LYS A 545 -7.72 -5.83 7.13
CA LYS A 545 -7.42 -6.32 5.79
C LYS A 545 -8.67 -6.96 5.19
N ALA A 546 -9.61 -6.13 4.72
CA ALA A 546 -10.93 -6.58 4.27
C ALA A 546 -10.88 -7.69 3.20
N HIS A 547 -9.92 -7.64 2.28
CA HIS A 547 -9.72 -8.65 1.23
C HIS A 547 -9.19 -10.01 1.74
N LYS A 548 -8.65 -10.06 2.97
CA LYS A 548 -8.15 -11.30 3.60
C LYS A 548 -9.02 -11.75 4.78
N GLY A 549 -9.97 -10.93 5.23
CA GLY A 549 -10.70 -11.18 6.47
C GLY A 549 -9.81 -11.20 7.73
N THR A 550 -8.64 -10.55 7.69
CA THR A 550 -7.67 -10.53 8.80
C THR A 550 -7.32 -9.11 9.24
N PHE A 551 -6.47 -8.96 10.27
CA PHE A 551 -6.02 -7.66 10.77
C PHE A 551 -4.52 -7.46 10.54
N ARG A 552 -4.13 -6.25 10.14
CA ARG A 552 -2.75 -5.78 10.24
C ARG A 552 -2.56 -5.17 11.63
N TRP A 553 -1.68 -5.76 12.43
CA TRP A 553 -1.29 -5.23 13.73
C TRP A 553 -0.15 -4.24 13.58
N ILE A 554 -0.20 -3.14 14.34
CA ILE A 554 0.76 -2.04 14.29
C ILE A 554 1.05 -1.61 15.72
N THR A 555 2.31 -1.51 16.11
CA THR A 555 2.67 -0.85 17.38
C THR A 555 2.80 0.65 17.14
N ASN A 556 1.93 1.43 17.75
CA ASN A 556 1.98 2.89 17.61
C ASN A 556 3.09 3.45 18.48
N THR A 557 4.10 4.02 17.83
CA THR A 557 5.24 4.66 18.46
C THR A 557 5.17 6.17 18.40
N ALA A 558 4.14 6.77 17.81
CA ALA A 558 4.00 8.22 17.67
C ALA A 558 3.60 8.89 18.99
N ASN A 559 4.25 10.01 19.32
CA ASN A 559 4.08 10.73 20.58
C ASN A 559 4.25 9.85 21.84
N THR A 560 5.23 8.96 21.82
CA THR A 560 5.64 8.07 22.92
C THR A 560 7.07 8.36 23.37
N ILE A 561 7.49 7.69 24.45
CA ILE A 561 8.85 7.80 24.99
C ILE A 561 9.94 7.40 23.98
N ILE A 562 9.60 6.58 22.98
CA ILE A 562 10.54 6.12 21.94
C ILE A 562 10.51 6.99 20.67
N SER A 563 9.54 7.89 20.50
CA SER A 563 9.38 8.65 19.24
C SER A 563 10.65 9.40 18.85
N PRO A 564 11.32 10.14 19.74
CA PRO A 564 12.49 10.92 19.33
C PRO A 564 13.64 10.06 18.81
N ALA A 565 13.88 8.90 19.42
CA ALA A 565 14.87 7.93 18.96
C ALA A 565 14.48 7.30 17.62
N ALA A 566 13.19 6.98 17.44
CA ALA A 566 12.66 6.47 16.18
C ALA A 566 12.76 7.51 15.04
N GLU A 567 12.54 8.79 15.32
CA GLU A 567 12.68 9.90 14.38
C GLU A 567 14.14 10.10 13.95
N VAL A 568 15.08 10.03 14.89
CA VAL A 568 16.52 10.04 14.60
C VAL A 568 16.90 8.84 13.72
N CYS A 569 16.42 7.65 14.05
CA CYS A 569 16.65 6.45 13.24
C CYS A 569 16.10 6.61 11.81
N ALA A 570 14.86 7.09 11.66
CA ALA A 570 14.25 7.36 10.36
C ALA A 570 15.02 8.44 9.58
N CYS A 571 15.49 9.48 10.24
CA CYS A 571 16.34 10.53 9.64
C CYS A 571 17.64 9.95 9.08
N LEU A 572 18.34 9.12 9.86
CA LEU A 572 19.57 8.45 9.43
C LEU A 572 19.35 7.55 8.21
N LEU A 573 18.33 6.69 8.25
CA LEU A 573 18.03 5.77 7.15
C LEU A 573 17.63 6.51 5.87
N ARG A 574 16.85 7.61 5.99
CA ARG A 574 16.52 8.48 4.86
C ARG A 574 17.75 9.21 4.30
N PHE A 575 18.65 9.68 5.16
CA PHE A 575 19.88 10.34 4.74
C PHE A 575 20.82 9.39 3.96
N LEU A 576 20.84 8.11 4.34
CA LEU A 576 21.61 7.07 3.66
C LEU A 576 21.00 6.58 2.34
N LEU A 577 19.70 6.81 2.11
CA LEU A 577 18.95 6.31 0.96
C LEU A 577 19.62 6.58 -0.40
N PRO A 578 20.12 7.80 -0.70
CA PRO A 578 20.75 8.05 -2.00
C PRO A 578 22.02 7.24 -2.23
N LEU A 579 22.74 6.85 -1.17
CA LEU A 579 23.94 6.03 -1.29
C LEU A 579 23.61 4.56 -1.51
N VAL A 580 22.55 4.05 -0.88
CA VAL A 580 22.06 2.69 -1.16
C VAL A 580 21.54 2.60 -2.60
N GLN A 581 20.85 3.63 -3.08
CA GLN A 581 20.44 3.74 -4.48
C GLN A 581 21.63 3.66 -5.43
N ALA A 582 22.70 4.43 -5.15
CA ALA A 582 23.92 4.40 -5.94
C ALA A 582 24.56 3.01 -5.92
N PHE A 583 24.67 2.37 -4.75
CA PHE A 583 25.17 1.01 -4.62
C PHE A 583 24.40 0.01 -5.50
N CYS A 584 23.07 0.03 -5.42
CA CYS A 584 22.22 -0.85 -6.21
C CYS A 584 22.35 -0.59 -7.72
N GLN A 585 22.55 0.66 -8.14
CA GLN A 585 22.80 1.01 -9.54
C GLN A 585 24.15 0.46 -10.02
N ASP A 586 25.22 0.69 -9.24
CA ASP A 586 26.56 0.22 -9.57
C ASP A 586 26.59 -1.32 -9.67
N LYS A 587 25.93 -2.03 -8.74
CA LYS A 587 25.80 -3.49 -8.80
C LYS A 587 24.91 -3.99 -9.92
N SER A 588 23.87 -3.23 -10.30
CA SER A 588 23.07 -3.60 -11.47
C SER A 588 23.92 -3.54 -12.75
N LEU A 589 24.76 -2.52 -12.90
CA LEU A 589 25.68 -2.36 -14.04
C LEU A 589 26.74 -3.46 -14.11
N GLU A 590 27.23 -3.94 -12.96
CA GLU A 590 28.18 -5.07 -12.89
C GLU A 590 27.53 -6.35 -13.44
N VAL A 591 26.30 -6.66 -13.03
CA VAL A 591 25.57 -7.84 -13.51
C VAL A 591 25.18 -7.71 -15.00
N GLU A 592 24.97 -6.49 -15.51
CA GLU A 592 24.73 -6.23 -16.94
C GLU A 592 25.86 -6.74 -17.85
N GLN A 593 27.10 -6.80 -17.34
CA GLN A 593 28.25 -7.33 -18.09
C GLN A 593 28.11 -8.83 -18.40
N HIS A 594 27.27 -9.54 -17.63
CA HIS A 594 26.96 -10.96 -17.83
C HIS A 594 25.69 -11.19 -18.67
N GLY A 595 25.20 -10.16 -19.36
CA GLY A 595 24.03 -10.25 -20.24
C GLY A 595 22.67 -10.21 -19.52
N VAL A 596 22.66 -9.98 -18.21
CA VAL A 596 21.45 -9.90 -17.38
C VAL A 596 21.25 -8.45 -16.92
N LYS A 597 20.06 -7.87 -17.12
CA LYS A 597 19.77 -6.46 -16.72
C LYS A 597 18.91 -6.36 -15.45
N PRO A 598 19.45 -6.65 -14.25
CA PRO A 598 18.67 -6.53 -13.03
C PRO A 598 18.40 -5.05 -12.73
N ASN A 599 17.30 -4.79 -12.03
CA ASN A 599 17.15 -3.53 -11.31
C ASN A 599 17.06 -3.87 -9.82
N LEU A 600 18.21 -3.86 -9.16
CA LEU A 600 18.32 -4.21 -7.74
C LEU A 600 17.59 -3.20 -6.83
N TRP A 601 17.22 -2.03 -7.36
CA TRP A 601 16.42 -1.01 -6.68
C TRP A 601 14.91 -1.08 -7.00
N TRP A 602 14.50 -1.96 -7.92
CA TRP A 602 13.15 -2.00 -8.49
C TRP A 602 12.03 -2.18 -7.47
N ALA A 603 12.27 -2.97 -6.42
CA ALA A 603 11.29 -3.18 -5.36
C ALA A 603 10.94 -1.87 -4.61
N ILE A 604 11.81 -0.85 -4.69
CA ILE A 604 11.68 0.43 -3.98
C ILE A 604 11.35 1.60 -4.93
N SER A 605 11.81 1.62 -6.19
CA SER A 605 11.57 2.73 -7.16
C SER A 605 10.22 2.73 -7.92
N SER A 606 9.23 2.03 -7.40
CA SER A 606 7.79 2.18 -7.67
C SER A 606 7.20 1.46 -8.89
N VAL A 607 5.95 1.06 -8.65
CA VAL A 607 4.92 0.66 -9.63
C VAL A 607 4.75 1.67 -10.78
N GLY A 608 5.17 2.93 -10.62
CA GLY A 608 5.08 3.92 -11.69
C GLY A 608 6.19 3.84 -12.73
N GLU A 609 7.41 3.45 -12.32
CA GLU A 609 8.46 3.06 -13.28
C GLU A 609 8.01 1.80 -14.03
N PHE A 610 7.41 0.84 -13.31
CA PHE A 610 6.77 -0.32 -13.93
C PHE A 610 5.70 0.10 -14.94
N TYR A 611 4.70 0.90 -14.55
CA TYR A 611 3.62 1.39 -15.40
C TYR A 611 4.12 2.16 -16.64
N ALA A 612 5.07 3.08 -16.47
CA ALA A 612 5.61 3.89 -17.57
C ALA A 612 6.44 3.08 -18.58
N ASN A 613 6.87 1.87 -18.22
CA ASN A 613 7.60 0.94 -19.07
C ASN A 613 6.78 -0.32 -19.40
N LEU A 614 5.50 -0.37 -19.03
CA LEU A 614 4.60 -1.43 -19.48
C LEU A 614 4.41 -1.29 -21.00
N PRO A 615 4.42 -2.41 -21.75
CA PRO A 615 4.02 -2.38 -23.15
C PRO A 615 2.55 -1.95 -23.25
N GLU A 616 2.16 -1.42 -24.40
CA GLU A 616 0.80 -0.92 -24.69
C GLU A 616 -0.30 -1.98 -24.46
N LYS A 617 0.09 -3.27 -24.47
CA LYS A 617 -0.79 -4.39 -24.13
C LYS A 617 -0.05 -5.33 -23.18
N VAL A 618 -0.61 -5.50 -21.98
CA VAL A 618 -0.16 -6.44 -20.96
C VAL A 618 -1.10 -7.64 -20.97
N TYR A 619 -0.59 -8.81 -21.33
CA TYR A 619 -1.41 -10.01 -21.55
C TYR A 619 -1.42 -10.97 -20.34
N SER A 620 -0.45 -10.82 -19.41
CA SER A 620 -0.40 -11.54 -18.15
C SER A 620 0.46 -10.79 -17.12
N VAL A 621 0.19 -11.02 -15.83
CA VAL A 621 0.97 -10.49 -14.70
C VAL A 621 1.19 -11.64 -13.74
N PHE A 622 2.45 -11.94 -13.43
CA PHE A 622 2.83 -12.89 -12.37
C PHE A 622 3.19 -12.10 -11.11
N THR A 623 2.68 -12.54 -9.97
CA THR A 623 2.98 -11.94 -8.66
C THR A 623 3.54 -13.01 -7.74
N THR A 624 4.68 -12.76 -7.12
CA THR A 624 5.18 -13.56 -6.00
C THR A 624 4.71 -12.96 -4.68
N ASP A 625 4.51 -13.80 -3.66
CA ASP A 625 4.11 -13.33 -2.34
C ASP A 625 5.29 -12.65 -1.62
N ILE A 626 5.33 -11.33 -1.72
CA ILE A 626 6.31 -10.46 -1.04
C ILE A 626 5.92 -10.15 0.42
N THR A 627 4.94 -10.85 1.01
CA THR A 627 4.44 -10.56 2.37
C THR A 627 5.58 -10.57 3.40
N ARG A 628 6.56 -11.47 3.29
CA ARG A 628 7.75 -11.47 4.17
C ARG A 628 8.66 -10.24 3.99
N CYS A 629 8.70 -9.66 2.80
CA CYS A 629 9.57 -8.52 2.49
C CYS A 629 9.00 -7.17 2.94
N PHE A 630 7.68 -7.07 3.15
CA PHE A 630 7.02 -5.78 3.42
C PHE A 630 6.00 -5.80 4.56
N GLU A 631 5.48 -6.96 4.94
CA GLU A 631 4.38 -7.06 5.91
C GLU A 631 4.76 -7.81 7.18
N THR A 632 5.73 -8.73 7.14
CA THR A 632 6.12 -9.59 8.27
C THR A 632 7.64 -9.79 8.34
N ILE A 633 8.43 -8.72 8.23
CA ILE A 633 9.88 -8.82 8.40
C ILE A 633 10.15 -9.25 9.86
N PRO A 634 10.80 -10.40 10.10
CA PRO A 634 11.07 -10.87 11.45
C PRO A 634 11.87 -9.84 12.26
N THR A 635 11.55 -9.65 13.54
CA THR A 635 12.34 -8.81 14.45
C THR A 635 13.29 -9.62 15.33
N ASP A 636 13.40 -10.92 15.05
CA ASP A 636 14.27 -11.86 15.74
C ASP A 636 15.74 -11.74 15.29
N ASN A 637 16.56 -12.74 15.62
CA ASN A 637 17.96 -12.80 15.21
C ASN A 637 18.18 -13.65 13.94
N SER A 638 17.14 -13.93 13.16
CA SER A 638 17.25 -14.69 11.91
C SER A 638 18.02 -13.90 10.83
N GLU A 639 18.49 -14.62 9.81
CA GLU A 639 19.15 -14.03 8.64
C GLU A 639 18.23 -13.09 7.85
N ASP A 640 16.92 -13.34 7.90
CA ASP A 640 15.89 -12.52 7.25
C ASP A 640 15.38 -11.37 8.14
N SER A 641 15.96 -11.17 9.33
CA SER A 641 15.45 -10.21 10.30
C SER A 641 15.62 -8.75 9.86
N LEU A 642 14.77 -7.87 10.39
CA LEU A 642 14.80 -6.43 10.20
C LEU A 642 16.16 -5.85 10.60
N THR A 643 16.76 -6.39 11.66
CA THR A 643 18.09 -5.97 12.11
C THR A 643 19.17 -6.29 11.07
N VAL A 644 19.09 -7.47 10.43
CA VAL A 644 20.03 -7.85 9.36
C VAL A 644 19.79 -7.01 8.12
N ALA A 645 18.53 -6.78 7.73
CA ALA A 645 18.19 -5.92 6.60
C ALA A 645 18.69 -4.47 6.79
N VAL A 646 18.48 -3.87 7.97
CA VAL A 646 19.02 -2.55 8.31
C VAL A 646 20.55 -2.55 8.32
N ARG A 647 21.16 -3.64 8.82
CA ARG A 647 22.62 -3.78 8.79
C ARG A 647 23.14 -3.72 7.36
N PHE A 648 22.59 -4.56 6.47
CA PHE A 648 22.93 -4.60 5.05
C PHE A 648 22.74 -3.22 4.40
N TYR A 649 21.59 -2.59 4.60
CA TYR A 649 21.29 -1.26 4.06
C TYR A 649 22.35 -0.21 4.43
N VAL A 650 22.71 -0.10 5.71
CA VAL A 650 23.74 0.84 6.17
C VAL A 650 25.14 0.42 5.68
N GLN A 651 25.43 -0.88 5.55
CA GLN A 651 26.70 -1.36 4.99
C GLN A 651 26.89 -0.89 3.56
N CYS A 652 25.90 -1.11 2.70
CA CYS A 652 25.90 -0.64 1.31
C CYS A 652 26.14 0.88 1.25
N ALA A 653 25.40 1.65 2.04
CA ALA A 653 25.55 3.10 2.07
C ALA A 653 26.95 3.53 2.52
N MET A 654 27.47 2.93 3.59
CA MET A 654 28.79 3.26 4.15
C MET A 654 29.93 2.84 3.23
N GLN A 655 29.78 1.76 2.46
CA GLN A 655 30.76 1.36 1.45
C GLN A 655 30.89 2.44 0.38
N VAL A 656 29.77 2.81 -0.26
CA VAL A 656 29.76 3.87 -1.29
C VAL A 656 30.31 5.18 -0.72
N ARG A 657 30.01 5.49 0.55
CA ARG A 657 30.54 6.69 1.19
C ARG A 657 32.07 6.67 1.30
N ARG A 658 32.64 5.56 1.76
CA ARG A 658 34.09 5.41 1.98
C ARG A 658 34.89 5.42 0.69
N GLU A 659 34.32 4.87 -0.38
CA GLU A 659 34.92 4.93 -1.71
C GLU A 659 35.01 6.37 -2.25
N ARG A 660 34.08 7.24 -1.82
CA ARG A 660 33.96 8.62 -2.32
C ARG A 660 34.52 9.68 -1.38
N SER A 661 34.73 9.37 -0.09
CA SER A 661 35.12 10.37 0.91
C SER A 661 35.69 9.73 2.19
N SER A 662 36.62 10.44 2.83
CA SER A 662 37.14 10.11 4.16
C SER A 662 36.14 10.33 5.29
N SER A 663 35.17 11.24 5.14
CA SER A 663 34.18 11.55 6.18
C SER A 663 33.04 10.55 6.14
N HIS A 664 32.97 9.64 7.10
CA HIS A 664 32.03 8.52 7.12
C HIS A 664 31.21 8.44 8.42
N ALA A 665 31.10 9.55 9.14
CA ALA A 665 30.17 9.73 10.24
C ALA A 665 29.04 10.70 9.82
N ILE A 666 27.88 10.58 10.47
CA ILE A 666 26.72 11.43 10.21
C ILE A 666 26.49 12.30 11.43
N ARG A 667 26.54 13.62 11.25
CA ARG A 667 26.13 14.59 12.27
C ARG A 667 24.67 14.94 12.07
N ILE A 668 23.88 14.87 13.13
CA ILE A 668 22.51 15.40 13.15
C ILE A 668 22.48 16.65 14.02
N ARG A 669 22.02 17.76 13.45
CA ARG A 669 21.71 18.99 14.19
C ARG A 669 20.21 19.06 14.46
N PHE A 670 19.85 19.42 15.68
CA PHE A 670 18.46 19.63 16.09
C PHE A 670 18.09 21.11 15.90
N GLY A 671 17.17 21.38 14.97
CA GLY A 671 16.64 22.72 14.69
C GLY A 671 15.55 23.14 15.67
N GLY A 672 15.24 24.43 15.68
CA GLY A 672 14.07 24.94 16.41
C GLY A 672 12.79 24.32 15.86
N GLY A 673 11.96 23.73 16.72
CA GLY A 673 10.72 23.06 16.33
C GLY A 673 10.82 21.55 16.08
N GLY A 674 11.98 20.93 16.33
CA GLY A 674 12.15 19.47 16.21
C GLY A 674 12.70 18.98 14.86
N ASP A 675 13.02 19.90 13.95
CA ASP A 675 13.60 19.56 12.65
C ASP A 675 14.99 18.91 12.80
N LEU A 676 15.21 17.78 12.13
CA LEU A 676 16.49 17.06 12.12
C LEU A 676 17.25 17.36 10.83
N GLN A 677 18.47 17.89 10.95
CA GLN A 677 19.33 18.24 9.82
C GLN A 677 20.56 17.32 9.79
N PRO A 678 20.53 16.21 9.03
CA PRO A 678 21.66 15.31 8.89
C PRO A 678 22.70 15.86 7.91
N SER A 679 23.99 15.65 8.22
CA SER A 679 25.13 16.04 7.39
C SER A 679 26.29 15.08 7.57
N TRP A 680 27.20 15.00 6.59
CA TRP A 680 28.42 14.21 6.74
C TRP A 680 29.43 14.94 7.61
N ALA A 681 30.14 14.20 8.46
CA ALA A 681 31.18 14.72 9.33
C ALA A 681 32.37 13.74 9.44
N ASP A 682 33.52 14.27 9.83
CA ASP A 682 34.67 13.46 10.15
C ASP A 682 34.49 12.80 11.52
N ALA A 683 34.85 11.52 11.64
CA ALA A 683 34.62 10.74 12.85
C ALA A 683 35.41 11.23 14.08
N GLY A 684 36.42 12.09 13.86
CA GLY A 684 37.25 12.71 14.89
C GLY A 684 36.84 14.14 15.26
N GLN A 685 35.81 14.71 14.63
CA GLN A 685 35.31 16.02 15.05
C GLN A 685 34.59 15.91 16.39
N PRO A 686 34.83 16.83 17.34
CA PRO A 686 34.10 16.83 18.61
C PRO A 686 32.62 17.09 18.36
N GLU A 687 31.77 16.58 19.25
CA GLU A 687 30.34 16.89 19.23
C GLU A 687 30.13 18.36 19.62
N GLU A 688 29.47 19.10 18.74
CA GLU A 688 29.04 20.47 19.01
C GLU A 688 27.76 20.43 19.87
N MET A 689 27.58 21.44 20.72
CA MET A 689 26.34 21.58 21.49
C MET A 689 25.13 21.60 20.55
N GLY A 690 24.13 20.76 20.80
CA GLY A 690 22.96 20.65 19.93
C GLY A 690 23.13 19.71 18.72
N THR A 691 24.19 18.90 18.69
CA THR A 691 24.43 17.91 17.64
C THR A 691 24.74 16.52 18.20
N LEU A 692 24.41 15.48 17.43
CA LEU A 692 24.79 14.09 17.71
C LEU A 692 25.60 13.54 16.55
N LEU A 693 26.65 12.78 16.84
CA LEU A 693 27.48 12.12 15.84
C LEU A 693 27.22 10.61 15.80
N PHE A 694 26.85 10.09 14.64
CA PHE A 694 26.55 8.68 14.42
C PHE A 694 27.57 8.04 13.48
N ARG A 695 28.23 6.98 13.97
CA ARG A 695 29.03 6.05 13.17
C ARG A 695 28.18 4.86 12.77
N LYS A 696 28.71 4.02 11.88
CA LYS A 696 28.09 2.77 11.43
C LYS A 696 27.54 1.91 12.60
N GLY A 697 28.33 1.77 13.68
CA GLY A 697 27.94 1.00 14.87
C GLY A 697 26.77 1.62 15.63
N ASP A 698 26.74 2.95 15.75
CA ASP A 698 25.71 3.68 16.49
C ASP A 698 24.35 3.58 15.80
N ILE A 699 24.33 3.58 14.46
CA ILE A 699 23.10 3.38 13.67
C ILE A 699 22.52 1.97 13.92
N TYR A 700 23.38 0.96 14.02
CA TYR A 700 22.95 -0.41 14.36
C TYR A 700 22.42 -0.51 15.77
N TRP A 701 23.12 0.09 16.72
CA TRP A 701 22.69 0.13 18.10
C TRP A 701 21.34 0.81 18.21
N LEU A 702 21.15 1.98 17.59
CA LEU A 702 19.89 2.74 17.65
C LEU A 702 18.73 1.95 17.02
N SER A 703 18.98 1.29 15.89
CA SER A 703 17.96 0.46 15.23
C SER A 703 17.54 -0.74 16.09
N LYS A 704 18.52 -1.43 16.69
CA LYS A 704 18.25 -2.51 17.66
C LYS A 704 17.54 -2.01 18.91
N TRP A 705 17.96 -0.85 19.42
CA TRP A 705 17.40 -0.21 20.59
C TRP A 705 15.92 0.12 20.37
N CYS A 706 15.56 0.68 19.21
CA CYS A 706 14.18 0.95 18.84
C CYS A 706 13.31 -0.32 18.78
N ILE A 707 13.87 -1.44 18.30
CA ILE A 707 13.16 -2.73 18.26
C ILE A 707 12.96 -3.28 19.67
N ALA A 708 14.02 -3.30 20.49
CA ALA A 708 14.01 -3.86 21.84
C ALA A 708 13.09 -3.07 22.80
N ASN A 709 12.99 -1.76 22.62
CA ASN A 709 12.16 -0.87 23.45
C ASN A 709 10.77 -0.60 22.86
N ASN A 710 10.36 -1.32 21.81
CA ASN A 710 9.01 -1.23 21.24
C ASN A 710 7.98 -2.01 22.07
N CYS A 711 7.90 -1.69 23.36
CA CYS A 711 7.04 -2.38 24.33
C CYS A 711 5.57 -1.96 24.12
N ALA A 712 4.67 -2.93 24.01
CA ALA A 712 3.23 -2.69 24.07
C ALA A 712 2.75 -2.84 25.53
N TRP A 713 2.14 -1.80 26.09
CA TRP A 713 1.65 -1.84 27.47
C TRP A 713 0.26 -2.47 27.59
N GLU A 714 0.10 -3.39 28.54
CA GLU A 714 -1.17 -3.96 28.97
C GLU A 714 -1.58 -3.29 30.31
N ASN A 715 -2.65 -2.51 30.32
CA ASN A 715 -3.10 -1.77 31.50
C ASN A 715 -3.65 -2.71 32.60
N LYS A 716 -2.75 -3.36 33.37
CA LYS A 716 -3.10 -4.06 34.60
C LYS A 716 -3.05 -3.07 35.76
N CYS A 717 -4.24 -2.69 36.22
CA CYS A 717 -4.54 -1.89 37.42
C CYS A 717 -4.38 -0.37 37.32
N GLY A 718 -5.50 0.31 37.58
CA GLY A 718 -5.62 1.76 37.61
C GLY A 718 -5.06 2.38 38.89
N GLY A 719 -4.57 3.60 38.71
CA GLY A 719 -4.32 4.59 39.75
C GLY A 719 -4.12 5.93 39.04
N ARG A 720 -5.20 6.73 38.93
CA ARG A 720 -5.05 8.18 38.86
C ARG A 720 -4.79 8.69 40.27
#